data_AF-A0A151DZZ3-F1
#
_entry.id   AF-A0A151DZZ3-F1
#
_cell.length_a   1.000
_cell.length_b   1.000
_cell.length_c   1.000
_cell.angle_alpha   90.00
_cell.angle_beta   90.00
_cell.angle_gamma   90.00
#
_symmetry.space_group_name_H-M   'P 1'
#
loop_
_entity.id
_entity.type
_entity.pdbx_description
1 polymer ?
#
loop_
_entity_poly.entity_id
_entity_poly.type
_entity_poly.pdbx_seq_one_letter_code
_entity_poly.pdbx_strand_id
1 'polypeptide(L)'
;MKNNKKSKLTIIEELHKILDNGSNKDIPLKDEKFLKALSERLSKTSREDLLAYKKVIRKDDNGKDIDSLSPKVVIYPRPVKKVVEFKEIEEKQPENKIPKPAEVEFLQVEELKYKDEELFEVEKVEVSGPEFLEVKPKEISKGEKIEEQTGLEKEEISFWEPVEVIEKKGEDISNKDEVTKDFKEIPAKPDETIIEETKKVEISDEKTKGIEIFKDFTSIDDKTAILLYNNGFNSIDSLSKASIKDLTKIKGIKRKKAKTIKKDLKKKTKVSKEKWEIIEEKKPINEGELPQWKAAEFEFEEIKEEKIEDKKIKEKEKQKISDNYCSQCGLKIKEMVNFCPECGQKITSDHEKNKEEKLPVFEQVKHVEDKIQDTKPEKFTEIEEMKNDLQTKTDDINKKDQTIRELEEALKEKQTELENKEKEIKLQVYKELDSIDDKTAVLLYNNGYSTIDALTTATIKDLTRIKGIKKKTAKALMKEMEKKHEWIQDDSKIVSKDNVKEGEFKDIKSIDEKIAKLLREKGINSIDDLRSRNIKDLIKIRGIKRKVAKQIKNEIEKIPMCLDSEEIENEWIPIEEKKIPRSKVKKTKGFSHGDYILYEKEMDTKSGKKKIVRYFSKSEPEDGKPIKLPKGYEVKENKKTGYPYLKKKK
;
A
#
# COMPACT_ATOMS: atom_id res chain seq x y z
N MET A 1 -6.99 2.32 -2.48
CA MET A 1 -8.00 1.31 -2.88
C MET A 1 -9.22 1.41 -1.96
N LYS A 2 -10.26 2.12 -2.41
CA LYS A 2 -11.65 1.87 -2.02
C LYS A 2 -12.41 1.69 -3.35
N ASN A 3 -13.42 0.83 -3.35
CA ASN A 3 -14.40 0.59 -4.42
C ASN A 3 -14.15 -0.65 -5.29
N ASN A 4 -14.51 -1.82 -4.74
CA ASN A 4 -15.21 -2.83 -5.53
C ASN A 4 -16.15 -3.68 -4.64
N LYS A 5 -16.97 -2.98 -3.82
CA LYS A 5 -18.01 -3.62 -2.98
C LYS A 5 -19.37 -3.74 -3.69
N LYS A 6 -19.61 -2.99 -4.77
CA LYS A 6 -20.93 -2.90 -5.42
C LYS A 6 -21.27 -4.13 -6.30
N SER A 7 -20.28 -4.77 -6.93
CA SER A 7 -20.52 -5.93 -7.81
C SER A 7 -20.80 -7.25 -7.07
N LYS A 8 -20.50 -7.32 -5.77
CA LYS A 8 -20.82 -8.50 -4.94
C LYS A 8 -22.26 -8.47 -4.41
N LEU A 9 -22.84 -7.29 -4.22
CA LEU A 9 -24.22 -7.13 -3.77
C LEU A 9 -25.21 -7.58 -4.86
N THR A 10 -24.95 -7.24 -6.12
CA THR A 10 -25.81 -7.62 -7.25
C THR A 10 -25.86 -9.13 -7.48
N ILE A 11 -24.74 -9.85 -7.31
CA ILE A 11 -24.68 -11.31 -7.48
C ILE A 11 -25.38 -12.03 -6.31
N ILE A 12 -25.28 -11.48 -5.09
CA ILE A 12 -25.98 -12.04 -3.93
C ILE A 12 -27.49 -11.78 -4.05
N GLU A 13 -27.91 -10.61 -4.53
CA GLU A 13 -29.33 -10.30 -4.78
C GLU A 13 -29.92 -11.16 -5.90
N GLU A 14 -29.16 -11.50 -6.96
CA GLU A 14 -29.59 -12.48 -7.98
C GLU A 14 -29.73 -13.90 -7.41
N LEU A 15 -28.80 -14.33 -6.54
CA LEU A 15 -28.89 -15.63 -5.89
C LEU A 15 -30.08 -15.71 -4.91
N HIS A 16 -30.38 -14.63 -4.20
CA HIS A 16 -31.58 -14.54 -3.36
C HIS A 16 -32.86 -14.60 -4.20
N LYS A 17 -32.92 -13.90 -5.35
CA LYS A 17 -34.06 -13.99 -6.28
C LYS A 17 -34.30 -15.40 -6.83
N ILE A 18 -33.24 -16.20 -7.01
CA ILE A 18 -33.33 -17.59 -7.50
C ILE A 18 -33.74 -18.55 -6.37
N LEU A 19 -33.29 -18.32 -5.14
CA LEU A 19 -33.59 -19.18 -3.99
C LEU A 19 -34.97 -18.90 -3.39
N ASP A 20 -35.43 -17.65 -3.41
CA ASP A 20 -36.70 -17.25 -2.79
C ASP A 20 -37.91 -17.43 -3.72
N ASN A 21 -37.72 -17.41 -5.05
CA ASN A 21 -38.79 -17.65 -6.01
C ASN A 21 -38.77 -19.09 -6.53
N GLY A 22 -39.35 -20.01 -5.76
CA GLY A 22 -39.50 -21.44 -6.10
C GLY A 22 -40.41 -21.76 -7.30
N SER A 23 -40.43 -20.93 -8.35
CA SER A 23 -41.17 -21.20 -9.58
C SER A 23 -40.23 -21.68 -10.68
N ASN A 24 -40.34 -22.96 -11.02
CA ASN A 24 -39.77 -23.57 -12.22
C ASN A 24 -40.29 -22.87 -13.49
N LYS A 25 -39.62 -21.80 -13.92
CA LYS A 25 -39.72 -21.32 -15.30
C LYS A 25 -38.35 -21.46 -15.95
N ASP A 26 -38.32 -22.35 -16.94
CA ASP A 26 -37.28 -22.68 -17.91
C ASP A 26 -35.95 -21.93 -17.76
N ILE A 27 -35.09 -22.48 -16.91
CA ILE A 27 -33.66 -22.17 -16.92
C ILE A 27 -33.07 -22.85 -18.17
N PRO A 28 -32.28 -22.15 -19.02
CA PRO A 28 -31.73 -22.74 -20.23
C PRO A 28 -30.93 -24.00 -19.92
N LEU A 29 -31.20 -25.09 -20.65
CA LEU A 29 -30.71 -26.48 -20.44
C LEU A 29 -29.19 -26.66 -20.25
N LYS A 30 -28.36 -25.63 -20.45
CA LYS A 30 -26.90 -25.73 -20.32
C LYS A 30 -26.40 -25.75 -18.87
N ASP A 31 -27.18 -25.27 -17.90
CA ASP A 31 -26.71 -25.14 -16.51
C ASP A 31 -27.24 -26.22 -15.54
N GLU A 32 -28.10 -27.12 -16.01
CA GLU A 32 -28.69 -28.18 -15.20
C GLU A 32 -27.63 -29.17 -14.67
N LYS A 33 -26.58 -29.44 -15.47
CA LYS A 33 -25.42 -30.24 -15.04
C LYS A 33 -24.59 -29.54 -13.96
N PHE A 34 -24.50 -28.21 -14.01
CA PHE A 34 -23.70 -27.46 -13.05
C PHE A 34 -24.42 -27.37 -11.70
N LEU A 35 -25.72 -27.12 -11.71
CA LEU A 35 -26.55 -27.09 -10.51
C LEU A 35 -26.65 -28.48 -9.84
N LYS A 36 -26.76 -29.56 -10.63
CA LYS A 36 -26.74 -30.95 -10.11
C LYS A 36 -25.39 -31.33 -9.51
N ALA A 37 -24.28 -30.86 -10.09
CA ALA A 37 -22.94 -31.06 -9.53
C ALA A 37 -22.70 -30.24 -8.25
N LEU A 38 -23.32 -29.06 -8.15
CA LEU A 38 -23.25 -28.20 -6.96
C LEU A 38 -24.07 -28.79 -5.80
N SER A 39 -25.28 -29.28 -6.08
CA SER A 39 -26.14 -29.94 -5.08
C SER A 39 -25.54 -31.26 -4.58
N GLU A 40 -24.87 -32.02 -5.45
CA GLU A 40 -24.11 -33.21 -5.04
C GLU A 40 -22.90 -32.88 -4.17
N ARG A 41 -22.20 -31.77 -4.42
CA ARG A 41 -21.07 -31.35 -3.57
C ARG A 41 -21.52 -30.91 -2.19
N LEU A 42 -22.63 -30.18 -2.12
CA LEU A 42 -23.18 -29.69 -0.86
C LEU A 42 -23.79 -30.83 -0.03
N SER A 43 -24.37 -31.86 -0.66
CA SER A 43 -24.89 -33.03 0.07
C SER A 43 -23.81 -34.01 0.51
N LYS A 44 -22.66 -34.08 -0.17
CA LYS A 44 -21.53 -34.94 0.22
C LYS A 44 -20.67 -34.37 1.35
N THR A 45 -20.67 -33.05 1.57
CA THR A 45 -19.83 -32.42 2.62
C THR A 45 -20.40 -32.52 4.03
N SER A 46 -21.69 -32.80 4.22
CA SER A 46 -22.27 -32.82 5.58
C SER A 46 -22.12 -34.17 6.31
N ARG A 47 -21.81 -35.27 5.62
CA ARG A 47 -21.83 -36.62 6.23
C ARG A 47 -20.46 -37.15 6.66
N GLU A 48 -19.37 -36.75 5.98
CA GLU A 48 -18.02 -37.24 6.29
C GLU A 48 -17.31 -36.40 7.37
N ASP A 49 -17.56 -35.09 7.42
CA ASP A 49 -16.93 -34.20 8.41
C ASP A 49 -17.54 -34.34 9.82
N LEU A 50 -18.81 -34.78 9.94
CA LEU A 50 -19.44 -35.05 11.24
C LEU A 50 -18.99 -36.37 11.89
N LEU A 51 -18.46 -37.33 11.13
CA LEU A 51 -17.93 -38.58 11.68
C LEU A 51 -16.47 -38.46 12.15
N ALA A 52 -15.73 -37.45 11.68
CA ALA A 52 -14.37 -37.16 12.13
C ALA A 52 -14.33 -36.44 13.49
N TYR A 53 -15.37 -35.70 13.86
CA TYR A 53 -15.41 -34.93 15.11
C TYR A 53 -15.88 -35.71 16.35
N LYS A 54 -16.31 -36.98 16.20
CA LYS A 54 -16.87 -37.77 17.32
C LYS A 54 -15.90 -38.78 17.96
N LYS A 55 -14.61 -38.76 17.60
CA LYS A 55 -13.61 -39.62 18.25
C LYS A 55 -12.51 -38.77 18.89
N VAL A 56 -12.31 -39.06 20.18
CA VAL A 56 -11.23 -38.63 21.08
C VAL A 56 -11.54 -37.36 21.90
N ILE A 57 -12.47 -37.50 22.84
CA ILE A 57 -12.37 -36.84 24.15
C ILE A 57 -11.97 -37.95 25.13
N ARG A 58 -10.71 -37.96 25.57
CA ARG A 58 -10.29 -38.80 26.71
C ARG A 58 -10.36 -37.92 27.95
N LYS A 59 -11.12 -38.38 28.95
CA LYS A 59 -11.13 -37.79 30.29
C LYS A 59 -10.03 -38.45 31.09
N ASP A 60 -9.24 -37.66 31.80
CA ASP A 60 -8.31 -38.18 32.79
C ASP A 60 -9.08 -38.59 34.06
N ASP A 61 -8.45 -39.38 34.94
CA ASP A 61 -9.07 -40.01 36.13
C ASP A 61 -9.72 -39.04 37.14
N ASN A 62 -9.56 -37.72 36.94
CA ASN A 62 -10.17 -36.65 37.74
C ASN A 62 -11.31 -35.89 37.02
N GLY A 63 -11.77 -36.36 35.87
CA GLY A 63 -13.00 -35.86 35.22
C GLY A 63 -12.93 -34.45 34.61
N LYS A 64 -11.74 -33.90 34.36
CA LYS A 64 -11.55 -32.64 33.64
C LYS A 64 -11.12 -32.88 32.20
N ASP A 65 -11.75 -32.15 31.27
CA ASP A 65 -11.41 -32.16 29.85
C ASP A 65 -10.07 -31.43 29.64
N ILE A 66 -9.10 -32.09 29.00
CA ILE A 66 -7.76 -31.54 28.77
C ILE A 66 -7.59 -31.20 27.29
N ASP A 67 -7.48 -29.90 27.01
CA ASP A 67 -7.16 -29.40 25.68
C ASP A 67 -5.76 -29.84 25.24
N SER A 68 -5.70 -30.64 24.18
CA SER A 68 -4.50 -31.37 23.74
C SER A 68 -3.45 -30.51 23.01
N LEU A 69 -3.41 -29.20 23.21
CA LEU A 69 -2.56 -28.28 22.44
C LEU A 69 -1.46 -27.54 23.24
N SER A 70 -1.26 -27.83 24.53
CA SER A 70 -0.10 -27.30 25.27
C SER A 70 1.15 -28.18 25.05
N PRO A 71 2.28 -27.66 24.55
CA PRO A 71 3.50 -28.44 24.35
C PRO A 71 4.14 -28.81 25.70
N LYS A 72 4.37 -30.12 25.92
CA LYS A 72 5.14 -30.63 27.08
C LYS A 72 6.62 -30.23 26.94
N VAL A 73 7.09 -29.33 27.80
CA VAL A 73 8.52 -29.00 27.94
C VAL A 73 9.10 -29.85 29.07
N VAL A 74 9.95 -30.83 28.73
CA VAL A 74 10.72 -31.61 29.71
C VAL A 74 12.06 -30.90 29.92
N ILE A 75 12.27 -30.38 31.12
CA ILE A 75 13.54 -29.75 31.52
C ILE A 75 14.38 -30.82 32.23
N TYR A 76 15.52 -31.18 31.63
CA TYR A 76 16.52 -32.02 32.29
C TYR A 76 17.46 -31.14 33.14
N PRO A 77 17.67 -31.46 34.43
CA PRO A 77 18.59 -30.70 35.27
C PRO A 77 20.05 -30.93 34.83
N ARG A 78 20.80 -29.84 34.63
CA ARG A 78 22.25 -29.89 34.38
C ARG A 78 23.00 -30.06 35.71
N PRO A 79 24.03 -30.92 35.78
CA PRO A 79 24.89 -31.00 36.96
C PRO A 79 25.72 -29.72 37.13
N VAL A 80 25.69 -29.19 38.34
CA VAL A 80 26.34 -27.95 38.77
C VAL A 80 27.86 -28.18 38.86
N LYS A 81 28.64 -27.36 38.15
CA LYS A 81 30.11 -27.34 38.30
C LYS A 81 30.49 -26.61 39.58
N LYS A 82 31.44 -27.21 40.31
CA LYS A 82 32.00 -26.76 41.60
C LYS A 82 32.41 -25.29 41.57
N VAL A 83 32.00 -24.58 42.62
CA VAL A 83 32.36 -23.21 42.96
C VAL A 83 33.85 -23.17 43.30
N VAL A 84 34.59 -22.28 42.64
CA VAL A 84 35.97 -21.91 43.01
C VAL A 84 35.85 -20.67 43.91
N GLU A 85 36.31 -20.80 45.15
CA GLU A 85 36.38 -19.72 46.13
C GLU A 85 37.40 -18.68 45.67
N PHE A 86 36.96 -17.43 45.53
CA PHE A 86 37.86 -16.28 45.39
C PHE A 86 38.13 -15.70 46.77
N LYS A 87 39.41 -15.67 47.15
CA LYS A 87 39.90 -15.00 48.36
C LYS A 87 39.74 -13.49 48.23
N GLU A 88 39.23 -12.88 49.29
CA GLU A 88 39.18 -11.43 49.50
C GLU A 88 40.58 -10.82 49.39
N ILE A 89 40.70 -9.75 48.61
CA ILE A 89 41.88 -8.88 48.58
C ILE A 89 41.46 -7.58 49.24
N GLU A 90 42.08 -7.30 50.38
CA GLU A 90 41.89 -6.09 51.19
C GLU A 90 42.24 -4.82 50.43
N GLU A 91 41.31 -3.87 50.49
CA GLU A 91 41.38 -2.55 49.88
C GLU A 91 42.21 -1.62 50.77
N LYS A 92 43.49 -1.38 50.42
CA LYS A 92 44.31 -0.32 51.03
C LYS A 92 44.17 0.97 50.23
N GLN A 93 43.65 2.00 50.89
CA GLN A 93 43.70 3.40 50.43
C GLN A 93 45.16 3.90 50.40
N PRO A 94 45.51 4.77 49.44
CA PRO A 94 46.63 5.68 49.64
C PRO A 94 46.19 7.15 49.71
N GLU A 95 46.78 7.80 50.69
CA GLU A 95 46.65 9.19 51.09
C GLU A 95 47.26 10.18 50.09
N ASN A 96 46.73 11.40 50.13
CA ASN A 96 47.25 12.63 49.54
C ASN A 96 48.75 12.87 49.83
N LYS A 97 49.57 13.02 48.79
CA LYS A 97 50.73 13.95 48.82
C LYS A 97 50.94 14.64 47.46
N ILE A 98 51.10 15.96 47.55
CA ILE A 98 51.48 16.91 46.51
C ILE A 98 52.93 16.63 46.04
N PRO A 99 53.27 16.93 44.78
CA PRO A 99 54.59 17.50 44.52
C PRO A 99 54.59 18.71 43.57
N LYS A 100 55.53 19.61 43.85
CA LYS A 100 56.00 20.74 43.03
C LYS A 100 57.15 20.27 42.08
N PRO A 101 57.57 21.10 41.10
CA PRO A 101 58.16 20.65 39.84
C PRO A 101 59.70 20.77 39.78
N ALA A 102 60.30 19.84 39.03
CA ALA A 102 61.64 19.79 38.40
C ALA A 102 61.82 18.29 38.04
N GLU A 103 62.50 17.81 37.02
CA GLU A 103 63.52 18.34 36.13
C GLU A 103 63.59 17.35 34.94
N VAL A 104 64.17 17.82 33.83
CA VAL A 104 64.36 17.06 32.59
C VAL A 104 65.33 15.91 32.81
N GLU A 105 64.99 14.69 32.38
CA GLU A 105 66.01 13.71 31.98
C GLU A 105 65.47 12.66 30.99
N PHE A 106 66.20 12.53 29.87
CA PHE A 106 66.08 11.52 28.83
C PHE A 106 66.29 10.12 29.41
N LEU A 107 65.47 9.13 29.06
CA LEU A 107 65.90 7.74 29.14
C LEU A 107 65.31 6.85 28.03
N GLN A 108 66.16 5.90 27.68
CA GLN A 108 66.26 5.09 26.48
C GLN A 108 65.15 4.05 26.32
N VAL A 109 64.90 3.69 25.05
CA VAL A 109 64.08 2.56 24.62
C VAL A 109 64.81 1.26 24.98
N GLU A 110 64.30 0.49 25.94
CA GLU A 110 64.68 -0.90 26.17
C GLU A 110 63.75 -1.84 25.38
N GLU A 111 64.33 -2.57 24.43
CA GLU A 111 63.70 -3.67 23.71
C GLU A 111 63.49 -4.86 24.67
N LEU A 112 62.23 -5.14 25.02
CA LEU A 112 61.87 -6.37 25.70
C LEU A 112 61.86 -7.54 24.71
N LYS A 113 62.89 -8.38 24.82
CA LYS A 113 62.92 -9.75 24.28
C LYS A 113 61.83 -10.57 24.95
N TYR A 114 60.83 -11.00 24.17
CA TYR A 114 59.89 -12.03 24.60
C TYR A 114 60.51 -13.41 24.39
N LYS A 115 60.40 -14.25 25.43
CA LYS A 115 60.78 -15.65 25.46
C LYS A 115 59.75 -16.47 24.68
N ASP A 116 60.25 -17.29 23.75
CA ASP A 116 59.51 -18.36 23.09
C ASP A 116 59.30 -19.52 24.06
N GLU A 117 58.08 -19.69 24.59
CA GLU A 117 57.66 -20.96 25.19
C GLU A 117 56.19 -21.25 24.81
N GLU A 118 55.94 -22.52 24.48
CA GLU A 118 54.66 -23.17 24.16
C GLU A 118 54.19 -23.16 22.68
N LEU A 119 55.02 -23.80 21.83
CA LEU A 119 54.55 -24.52 20.65
C LEU A 119 53.61 -25.66 21.08
N PHE A 120 52.35 -25.59 20.68
CA PHE A 120 51.48 -26.77 20.58
C PHE A 120 51.60 -27.36 19.18
N GLU A 121 52.14 -28.59 19.09
CA GLU A 121 52.05 -29.43 17.90
C GLU A 121 50.58 -29.73 17.62
N VAL A 122 50.05 -29.18 16.53
CA VAL A 122 48.77 -29.62 15.95
C VAL A 122 49.10 -30.66 14.88
N GLU A 123 48.81 -31.91 15.22
CA GLU A 123 48.83 -33.06 14.33
C GLU A 123 47.97 -32.77 13.08
N LYS A 124 48.59 -32.76 11.90
CA LYS A 124 47.91 -32.53 10.62
C LYS A 124 47.00 -33.71 10.33
N VAL A 125 45.70 -33.53 10.52
CA VAL A 125 44.69 -34.42 9.95
C VAL A 125 44.56 -34.09 8.46
N GLU A 126 45.08 -34.96 7.60
CA GLU A 126 44.85 -34.92 6.15
C GLU A 126 43.38 -35.20 5.87
N VAL A 127 42.61 -34.14 5.65
CA VAL A 127 41.27 -34.26 5.08
C VAL A 127 41.42 -34.29 3.56
N SER A 128 41.28 -35.49 2.99
CA SER A 128 41.18 -35.72 1.55
C SER A 128 39.93 -35.01 1.01
N GLY A 129 40.15 -33.84 0.41
CA GLY A 129 39.14 -33.15 -0.37
C GLY A 129 38.86 -33.92 -1.67
N PRO A 130 37.61 -33.96 -2.15
CA PRO A 130 37.26 -34.64 -3.40
C PRO A 130 37.98 -33.96 -4.58
N GLU A 131 38.72 -34.76 -5.34
CA GLU A 131 39.40 -34.39 -6.58
C GLU A 131 38.41 -33.72 -7.55
N PHE A 132 38.63 -32.44 -7.83
CA PHE A 132 37.99 -31.78 -8.94
C PHE A 132 38.67 -32.25 -10.23
N LEU A 133 37.98 -33.11 -10.97
CA LEU A 133 38.27 -33.40 -12.38
C LEU A 133 38.19 -32.09 -13.18
N GLU A 134 39.36 -31.53 -13.52
CA GLU A 134 39.49 -30.46 -14.51
C GLU A 134 38.99 -30.96 -15.87
N VAL A 135 37.74 -30.63 -16.20
CA VAL A 135 37.20 -30.85 -17.54
C VAL A 135 37.78 -29.80 -18.48
N LYS A 136 38.82 -30.19 -19.22
CA LYS A 136 39.33 -29.42 -20.37
C LYS A 136 38.19 -29.20 -21.37
N PRO A 137 37.91 -27.96 -21.81
CA PRO A 137 36.93 -27.74 -22.86
C PRO A 137 37.38 -28.42 -24.15
N LYS A 138 36.49 -29.23 -24.72
CA LYS A 138 36.67 -29.89 -26.02
C LYS A 138 36.90 -28.86 -27.10
N GLU A 139 38.02 -29.01 -27.80
CA GLU A 139 38.31 -28.38 -29.07
C GLU A 139 37.21 -28.74 -30.09
N ILE A 140 36.52 -27.72 -30.59
CA ILE A 140 35.61 -27.87 -31.73
C ILE A 140 36.47 -27.69 -32.98
N SER A 141 36.75 -28.81 -33.64
CA SER A 141 37.34 -28.87 -34.96
C SER A 141 36.39 -28.31 -36.02
N LYS A 142 36.89 -27.30 -36.76
CA LYS A 142 36.74 -27.01 -38.19
C LYS A 142 35.50 -27.51 -38.93
N GLY A 143 34.85 -26.56 -39.61
CA GLY A 143 34.44 -26.74 -41.01
C GLY A 143 33.11 -26.09 -41.37
N GLU A 144 33.13 -24.87 -41.88
CA GLU A 144 32.51 -24.54 -43.18
C GLU A 144 32.85 -23.10 -43.60
N LYS A 145 33.24 -23.01 -44.88
CA LYS A 145 33.65 -21.81 -45.61
C LYS A 145 32.46 -20.91 -45.88
N ILE A 146 32.57 -19.60 -45.65
CA ILE A 146 31.96 -18.58 -46.52
C ILE A 146 32.94 -17.40 -46.62
N GLU A 147 33.12 -16.95 -47.85
CA GLU A 147 34.18 -16.11 -48.41
C GLU A 147 34.25 -14.68 -47.85
N GLU A 148 35.48 -14.21 -47.64
CA GLU A 148 35.83 -12.79 -47.62
C GLU A 148 35.70 -12.22 -49.04
N GLN A 149 34.95 -11.13 -49.17
CA GLN A 149 35.21 -10.13 -50.21
C GLN A 149 35.51 -8.79 -49.55
N THR A 150 36.74 -8.35 -49.77
CA THR A 150 37.28 -7.04 -49.51
C THR A 150 36.89 -6.09 -50.65
N GLY A 151 36.46 -4.87 -50.29
CA GLY A 151 36.25 -3.75 -51.19
C GLY A 151 35.76 -2.57 -50.36
N LEU A 152 36.64 -1.69 -49.88
CA LEU A 152 36.98 -0.42 -50.53
C LEU A 152 35.74 0.35 -51.00
N GLU A 153 35.29 1.29 -50.18
CA GLU A 153 35.08 2.68 -50.61
C GLU A 153 34.94 3.58 -49.38
N LYS A 154 35.86 4.55 -49.28
CA LYS A 154 35.77 5.69 -48.37
C LYS A 154 34.84 6.68 -49.04
N GLU A 155 33.62 6.82 -48.56
CA GLU A 155 32.78 7.97 -48.93
C GLU A 155 33.12 9.15 -48.01
N GLU A 156 33.72 10.16 -48.64
CA GLU A 156 33.88 11.51 -48.11
C GLU A 156 32.51 12.10 -47.79
N ILE A 157 32.25 12.36 -46.51
CA ILE A 157 31.08 13.10 -46.07
C ILE A 157 31.32 14.57 -46.45
N SER A 158 30.56 15.00 -47.45
CA SER A 158 30.53 16.35 -47.98
C SER A 158 30.08 17.36 -46.92
N PHE A 159 30.87 18.41 -46.87
CA PHE A 159 30.73 19.67 -46.17
C PHE A 159 29.39 20.34 -46.54
N TRP A 160 28.53 20.61 -45.56
CA TRP A 160 27.28 21.36 -45.76
C TRP A 160 27.59 22.85 -45.89
N GLU A 161 27.27 23.42 -47.05
CA GLU A 161 27.20 24.86 -47.27
C GLU A 161 26.00 25.48 -46.54
N PRO A 162 26.13 26.68 -45.96
CA PRO A 162 25.02 27.39 -45.33
C PRO A 162 24.04 27.94 -46.38
N VAL A 163 22.77 27.55 -46.25
CA VAL A 163 21.66 28.06 -47.06
C VAL A 163 21.40 29.52 -46.70
N GLU A 164 21.51 30.39 -47.70
CA GLU A 164 21.22 31.82 -47.63
C GLU A 164 19.75 32.09 -47.30
N VAL A 165 19.57 33.03 -46.38
CA VAL A 165 18.29 33.57 -45.92
C VAL A 165 17.69 34.43 -47.04
N ILE A 166 16.62 33.95 -47.67
CA ILE A 166 15.77 34.78 -48.53
C ILE A 166 14.74 35.46 -47.63
N GLU A 167 14.97 36.75 -47.38
CA GLU A 167 13.98 37.68 -46.87
C GLU A 167 12.81 37.80 -47.87
N LYS A 168 11.59 37.48 -47.43
CA LYS A 168 10.37 37.98 -48.08
C LYS A 168 9.67 38.95 -47.16
N LYS A 169 9.82 40.23 -47.53
CA LYS A 169 8.96 41.35 -47.16
C LYS A 169 7.51 41.06 -47.56
N GLY A 170 6.61 41.59 -46.75
CA GLY A 170 5.20 41.27 -46.75
C GLY A 170 4.38 41.89 -47.87
N GLU A 171 3.08 41.66 -47.76
CA GLU A 171 2.03 42.45 -48.39
C GLU A 171 0.73 42.22 -47.60
N ASP A 172 0.19 43.34 -47.10
CA ASP A 172 -1.16 43.48 -46.60
C ASP A 172 -2.16 43.25 -47.73
N ILE A 173 -3.19 42.41 -47.54
CA ILE A 173 -4.46 42.57 -48.27
C ILE A 173 -5.65 42.32 -47.34
N SER A 174 -6.38 43.40 -47.16
CA SER A 174 -7.71 43.55 -46.61
C SER A 174 -8.81 42.95 -47.51
N ASN A 175 -9.91 42.55 -46.86
CA ASN A 175 -11.32 42.72 -47.28
C ASN A 175 -11.94 41.85 -48.41
N LYS A 176 -13.16 41.38 -48.07
CA LYS A 176 -14.35 41.15 -48.93
C LYS A 176 -14.32 39.91 -49.85
N ASP A 177 -15.39 39.17 -50.14
CA ASP A 177 -16.82 39.23 -49.84
C ASP A 177 -17.40 37.81 -50.06
N GLU A 178 -18.63 37.59 -49.57
CA GLU A 178 -19.52 36.46 -49.87
C GLU A 178 -19.64 36.16 -51.37
N VAL A 179 -19.52 34.89 -51.80
CA VAL A 179 -20.31 34.33 -52.91
C VAL A 179 -20.47 32.82 -52.71
N THR A 180 -21.72 32.39 -52.57
CA THR A 180 -22.24 31.02 -52.73
C THR A 180 -21.92 30.41 -54.10
N LYS A 181 -21.57 29.12 -54.16
CA LYS A 181 -22.11 28.19 -55.19
C LYS A 181 -21.69 26.73 -54.97
N ASP A 182 -22.69 25.89 -55.15
CA ASP A 182 -22.68 24.43 -55.16
C ASP A 182 -21.56 23.84 -56.04
N PHE A 183 -20.88 22.82 -55.53
CA PHE A 183 -20.06 21.94 -56.36
C PHE A 183 -20.33 20.47 -56.08
N LYS A 184 -20.68 19.78 -57.17
CA LYS A 184 -21.12 18.39 -57.28
C LYS A 184 -20.04 17.39 -56.87
N GLU A 185 -20.51 16.32 -56.22
CA GLU A 185 -19.78 15.09 -55.95
C GLU A 185 -19.27 14.41 -57.24
N ILE A 186 -18.02 13.96 -57.21
CA ILE A 186 -17.45 12.96 -58.12
C ILE A 186 -17.05 11.76 -57.26
N PRO A 187 -17.53 10.53 -57.53
CA PRO A 187 -17.12 9.35 -56.78
C PRO A 187 -15.77 8.82 -57.30
N ALA A 188 -14.76 8.83 -56.43
CA ALA A 188 -13.48 8.15 -56.66
C ALA A 188 -13.55 6.70 -56.14
N LYS A 189 -13.13 5.77 -56.99
CA LYS A 189 -13.02 4.33 -56.74
C LYS A 189 -11.98 4.03 -55.64
N PRO A 190 -12.13 2.96 -54.86
CA PRO A 190 -11.12 2.54 -53.89
C PRO A 190 -10.04 1.69 -54.55
N ASP A 191 -8.78 2.07 -54.35
CA ASP A 191 -7.62 1.22 -54.60
C ASP A 191 -7.40 0.25 -53.43
N GLU A 192 -7.27 -1.03 -53.77
CA GLU A 192 -6.96 -2.13 -52.87
C GLU A 192 -5.53 -2.03 -52.34
N THR A 193 -5.38 -1.72 -51.05
CA THR A 193 -4.15 -2.00 -50.30
C THR A 193 -4.34 -3.22 -49.41
N ILE A 194 -3.64 -4.29 -49.77
CA ILE A 194 -3.49 -5.53 -48.99
C ILE A 194 -2.73 -5.19 -47.69
N ILE A 195 -3.44 -5.25 -46.56
CA ILE A 195 -2.86 -5.19 -45.21
C ILE A 195 -3.02 -6.58 -44.60
N GLU A 196 -1.90 -7.26 -44.33
CA GLU A 196 -1.87 -8.48 -43.53
C GLU A 196 -2.30 -8.17 -42.09
N GLU A 197 -3.57 -8.45 -41.79
CA GLU A 197 -4.12 -8.40 -40.44
C GLU A 197 -3.48 -9.47 -39.56
N THR A 198 -2.57 -9.05 -38.69
CA THR A 198 -2.26 -9.81 -37.48
C THR A 198 -3.48 -9.78 -36.56
N LYS A 199 -4.28 -10.86 -36.59
CA LYS A 199 -5.42 -11.10 -35.68
C LYS A 199 -5.02 -10.82 -34.23
N LYS A 200 -5.35 -9.63 -33.73
CA LYS A 200 -5.42 -9.34 -32.30
C LYS A 200 -6.58 -10.15 -31.76
N VAL A 201 -6.26 -11.22 -31.03
CA VAL A 201 -7.26 -12.00 -30.29
C VAL A 201 -7.87 -11.07 -29.24
N GLU A 202 -9.10 -10.63 -29.47
CA GLU A 202 -9.90 -9.94 -28.47
C GLU A 202 -10.09 -10.87 -27.27
N ILE A 203 -9.53 -10.46 -26.14
CA ILE A 203 -9.64 -11.18 -24.87
C ILE A 203 -10.97 -10.73 -24.27
N SER A 204 -11.99 -11.60 -24.34
CA SER A 204 -13.30 -11.33 -23.76
C SER A 204 -13.21 -10.94 -22.27
N ASP A 205 -14.11 -10.04 -21.83
CA ASP A 205 -14.09 -9.43 -20.50
C ASP A 205 -14.13 -10.45 -19.34
N GLU A 206 -14.71 -11.63 -19.56
CA GLU A 206 -14.72 -12.73 -18.57
C GLU A 206 -13.32 -13.25 -18.22
N LYS A 207 -12.40 -13.26 -19.19
CA LYS A 207 -11.02 -13.71 -18.96
C LYS A 207 -10.25 -12.74 -18.06
N THR A 208 -10.61 -11.45 -18.07
CA THR A 208 -9.94 -10.44 -17.25
C THR A 208 -10.29 -10.57 -15.77
N LYS A 209 -11.57 -10.85 -15.45
CA LYS A 209 -12.06 -11.07 -14.08
C LYS A 209 -11.36 -12.24 -13.38
N GLY A 210 -11.10 -13.33 -14.13
CA GLY A 210 -10.38 -14.49 -13.61
C GLY A 210 -8.92 -14.24 -13.25
N ILE A 211 -8.27 -13.28 -13.93
CA ILE A 211 -6.86 -12.93 -13.72
C ILE A 211 -6.69 -12.08 -12.44
N GLU A 212 -7.72 -11.31 -12.06
CA GLU A 212 -7.64 -10.41 -10.91
C GLU A 212 -7.41 -11.13 -9.57
N ILE A 213 -7.92 -12.36 -9.44
CA ILE A 213 -7.78 -13.21 -8.26
C ILE A 213 -6.30 -13.50 -7.95
N PHE A 214 -5.42 -13.45 -8.97
CA PHE A 214 -4.00 -13.75 -8.84
C PHE A 214 -3.09 -12.51 -8.75
N LYS A 215 -3.63 -11.28 -8.95
CA LYS A 215 -2.83 -10.03 -8.98
C LYS A 215 -2.06 -9.79 -7.68
N ASP A 216 -2.60 -10.25 -6.55
CA ASP A 216 -1.96 -10.06 -5.25
C ASP A 216 -0.73 -10.98 -5.05
N PHE A 217 -0.38 -11.88 -5.97
CA PHE A 217 0.74 -12.80 -5.83
C PHE A 217 1.94 -12.37 -6.68
N THR A 218 2.99 -11.86 -6.05
CA THR A 218 4.24 -11.42 -6.73
C THR A 218 4.94 -12.52 -7.54
N SER A 219 4.64 -13.80 -7.27
CA SER A 219 5.19 -14.94 -7.98
C SER A 219 4.42 -15.34 -9.25
N ILE A 220 3.26 -14.72 -9.52
CA ILE A 220 2.40 -15.03 -10.66
C ILE A 220 2.34 -13.82 -11.58
N ASP A 221 3.07 -13.87 -12.70
CA ASP A 221 2.95 -12.86 -13.75
C ASP A 221 1.60 -13.01 -14.48
N ASP A 222 1.11 -11.96 -15.15
CA ASP A 222 -0.16 -11.99 -15.91
C ASP A 222 -0.25 -13.16 -16.89
N LYS A 223 0.85 -13.45 -17.61
CA LYS A 223 0.94 -14.61 -18.51
C LYS A 223 0.75 -15.94 -17.77
N THR A 224 1.24 -16.02 -16.53
CA THR A 224 1.10 -17.22 -15.69
C THR A 224 -0.29 -17.31 -15.10
N ALA A 225 -0.91 -16.18 -14.73
CA ALA A 225 -2.30 -16.14 -14.29
C ALA A 225 -3.25 -16.63 -15.41
N ILE A 226 -3.02 -16.20 -16.65
CA ILE A 226 -3.77 -16.69 -17.83
C ILE A 226 -3.57 -18.21 -18.00
N LEU A 227 -2.33 -18.70 -17.90
CA LEU A 227 -2.06 -20.14 -18.00
C LEU A 227 -2.75 -20.95 -16.89
N LEU A 228 -2.75 -20.46 -15.65
CA LEU A 228 -3.43 -21.09 -14.52
C LEU A 228 -4.96 -21.12 -14.73
N TYR A 229 -5.54 -19.99 -15.14
CA TYR A 229 -6.96 -19.87 -15.42
C TYR A 229 -7.41 -20.82 -16.53
N ASN A 230 -6.68 -20.86 -17.65
CA ASN A 230 -6.96 -21.76 -18.78
C ASN A 230 -6.84 -23.25 -18.42
N ASN A 231 -6.15 -23.58 -17.33
CA ASN A 231 -6.03 -24.96 -16.81
C ASN A 231 -7.01 -25.26 -15.66
N GLY A 232 -8.04 -24.42 -15.47
CA GLY A 232 -9.09 -24.63 -14.48
C GLY A 232 -8.74 -24.19 -13.06
N PHE A 233 -7.58 -23.54 -12.85
CA PHE A 233 -7.25 -22.92 -11.57
C PHE A 233 -7.82 -21.50 -11.53
N ASN A 234 -9.12 -21.40 -11.28
CA ASN A 234 -9.87 -20.14 -11.24
C ASN A 234 -10.03 -19.56 -9.83
N SER A 235 -9.55 -20.26 -8.79
CA SER A 235 -9.68 -19.85 -7.39
C SER A 235 -8.41 -20.13 -6.59
N ILE A 236 -8.17 -19.34 -5.53
CA ILE A 236 -7.01 -19.52 -4.62
C ILE A 236 -7.05 -20.92 -3.98
N ASP A 237 -8.24 -21.45 -3.70
CA ASP A 237 -8.41 -22.78 -3.11
C ASP A 237 -8.11 -23.92 -4.09
N SER A 238 -8.51 -23.77 -5.36
CA SER A 238 -8.12 -24.74 -6.39
C SER A 238 -6.59 -24.80 -6.54
N LEU A 239 -5.94 -23.63 -6.47
CA LEU A 239 -4.49 -23.50 -6.58
C LEU A 239 -3.75 -24.00 -5.34
N SER A 240 -4.34 -23.87 -4.15
CA SER A 240 -3.75 -24.36 -2.88
C SER A 240 -3.81 -25.89 -2.78
N LYS A 241 -4.90 -26.50 -3.25
CA LYS A 241 -5.11 -27.95 -3.33
C LYS A 241 -4.22 -28.61 -4.40
N ALA A 242 -3.95 -27.92 -5.51
CA ALA A 242 -3.11 -28.41 -6.61
C ALA A 242 -1.74 -28.89 -6.12
N SER A 243 -1.24 -30.05 -6.57
CA SER A 243 0.12 -30.49 -6.24
C SER A 243 1.18 -29.72 -7.07
N ILE A 244 2.46 -29.79 -6.66
CA ILE A 244 3.55 -29.21 -7.49
C ILE A 244 3.59 -29.90 -8.87
N LYS A 245 3.23 -31.19 -8.93
CA LYS A 245 3.19 -31.96 -10.18
C LYS A 245 2.11 -31.40 -11.11
N ASP A 246 0.94 -31.07 -10.59
CA ASP A 246 -0.18 -30.54 -11.39
C ASP A 246 0.14 -29.17 -11.97
N LEU A 247 0.80 -28.30 -11.20
CA LEU A 247 1.27 -27.01 -11.71
C LEU A 247 2.34 -27.15 -12.78
N THR A 248 3.21 -28.17 -12.70
CA THR A 248 4.24 -28.41 -13.73
C THR A 248 3.72 -29.10 -14.99
N LYS A 249 2.50 -29.67 -14.98
CA LYS A 249 1.85 -30.18 -16.20
C LYS A 249 1.45 -29.04 -17.13
N ILE A 250 1.30 -27.82 -16.61
CA ILE A 250 0.97 -26.62 -17.39
C ILE A 250 2.21 -26.17 -18.16
N LYS A 251 2.12 -26.22 -19.50
CA LYS A 251 3.20 -25.77 -20.40
C LYS A 251 3.55 -24.30 -20.10
N GLY A 252 4.80 -24.06 -19.68
CA GLY A 252 5.30 -22.72 -19.32
C GLY A 252 5.56 -22.53 -17.81
N ILE A 253 5.09 -23.42 -16.94
CA ILE A 253 5.36 -23.34 -15.49
C ILE A 253 6.49 -24.30 -15.11
N LYS A 254 7.71 -23.77 -14.94
CA LYS A 254 8.87 -24.54 -14.44
C LYS A 254 8.65 -24.96 -12.98
N ARG A 255 9.22 -26.10 -12.57
CA ARG A 255 9.15 -26.63 -11.18
C ARG A 255 9.58 -25.64 -10.11
N LYS A 256 10.58 -24.77 -10.41
CA LYS A 256 11.00 -23.69 -9.49
C LYS A 256 9.86 -22.68 -9.28
N LYS A 257 9.19 -22.25 -10.35
CA LYS A 257 8.06 -21.29 -10.29
C LYS A 257 6.87 -21.88 -9.54
N ALA A 258 6.51 -23.14 -9.80
CA ALA A 258 5.47 -23.85 -9.06
C ALA A 258 5.74 -23.91 -7.54
N LYS A 259 7.01 -24.12 -7.13
CA LYS A 259 7.41 -24.06 -5.72
C LYS A 259 7.26 -22.67 -5.13
N THR A 260 7.63 -21.61 -5.87
CA THR A 260 7.49 -20.22 -5.40
C THR A 260 6.02 -19.84 -5.21
N ILE A 261 5.15 -20.20 -6.17
CA ILE A 261 3.70 -20.01 -6.09
C ILE A 261 3.12 -20.67 -4.83
N LYS A 262 3.46 -21.94 -4.57
CA LYS A 262 3.05 -22.64 -3.34
C LYS A 262 3.57 -21.98 -2.07
N LYS A 263 4.79 -21.44 -2.09
CA LYS A 263 5.39 -20.77 -0.91
C LYS A 263 4.65 -19.49 -0.58
N ASP A 264 4.28 -18.70 -1.59
CA ASP A 264 3.55 -17.45 -1.38
C ASP A 264 2.09 -17.69 -0.98
N LEU A 265 1.43 -18.73 -1.51
CA LEU A 265 0.12 -19.19 -1.02
C LEU A 265 0.16 -19.51 0.47
N LYS A 266 1.17 -20.27 0.93
CA LYS A 266 1.34 -20.60 2.35
C LYS A 266 1.59 -19.38 3.23
N LYS A 267 2.26 -18.34 2.72
CA LYS A 267 2.47 -17.11 3.50
C LYS A 267 1.16 -16.35 3.68
N LYS A 268 0.38 -16.20 2.61
CA LYS A 268 -0.91 -15.48 2.69
C LYS A 268 -1.92 -16.19 3.58
N THR A 269 -1.99 -17.51 3.52
CA THR A 269 -2.91 -18.26 4.39
C THR A 269 -2.49 -18.20 5.87
N LYS A 270 -1.21 -17.99 6.18
CA LYS A 270 -0.76 -17.71 7.55
C LYS A 270 -1.14 -16.31 8.01
N VAL A 271 -0.89 -15.30 7.18
CA VAL A 271 -1.22 -13.90 7.49
C VAL A 271 -2.72 -13.71 7.68
N SER A 272 -3.56 -14.41 6.90
CA SER A 272 -5.00 -14.39 7.15
C SER A 272 -5.31 -15.00 8.51
N LYS A 273 -4.81 -16.19 8.85
CA LYS A 273 -5.09 -16.85 10.14
C LYS A 273 -4.69 -15.99 11.35
N GLU A 274 -3.49 -15.43 11.34
CA GLU A 274 -3.02 -14.53 12.40
C GLU A 274 -3.91 -13.28 12.55
N LYS A 275 -4.42 -12.75 11.43
CA LYS A 275 -5.35 -11.61 11.45
C LYS A 275 -6.72 -11.95 12.03
N TRP A 276 -7.21 -13.18 11.86
CA TRP A 276 -8.48 -13.63 12.46
C TRP A 276 -8.30 -13.91 13.96
N GLU A 277 -7.18 -14.48 14.39
CA GLU A 277 -6.87 -14.71 15.82
C GLU A 277 -6.78 -13.38 16.61
N ILE A 278 -6.21 -12.32 16.02
CA ILE A 278 -6.16 -10.98 16.65
C ILE A 278 -7.56 -10.34 16.80
N ILE A 279 -8.54 -10.74 15.98
CA ILE A 279 -9.92 -10.23 16.06
C ILE A 279 -10.72 -10.97 17.14
N GLU A 280 -10.45 -12.26 17.36
CA GLU A 280 -11.14 -13.06 18.38
C GLU A 280 -10.67 -12.76 19.82
N GLU A 281 -9.48 -12.19 20.03
CA GLU A 281 -9.01 -11.78 21.37
C GLU A 281 -9.63 -10.47 21.90
N LYS A 282 -10.44 -9.75 21.11
CA LYS A 282 -11.19 -8.59 21.62
C LYS A 282 -12.46 -9.05 22.35
N LYS A 283 -12.30 -9.37 23.64
CA LYS A 283 -13.40 -9.60 24.59
C LYS A 283 -14.39 -8.42 24.58
N PRO A 284 -15.70 -8.65 24.79
CA PRO A 284 -16.68 -7.59 24.96
C PRO A 284 -16.35 -6.78 26.23
N ILE A 285 -16.33 -5.46 26.09
CA ILE A 285 -16.20 -4.52 27.20
C ILE A 285 -17.48 -4.63 28.04
N ASN A 286 -17.34 -4.97 29.32
CA ASN A 286 -18.43 -4.94 30.31
C ASN A 286 -18.99 -3.52 30.43
N GLU A 287 -20.31 -3.38 30.39
CA GLU A 287 -21.08 -2.11 30.49
C GLU A 287 -21.11 -1.50 31.91
N GLY A 288 -20.03 -1.59 32.68
CA GLY A 288 -19.91 -0.96 33.99
C GLY A 288 -18.75 0.02 34.01
N GLU A 289 -19.04 1.29 34.32
CA GLU A 289 -18.09 2.42 34.48
C GLU A 289 -17.83 3.27 33.22
N LEU A 290 -18.84 4.09 32.88
CA LEU A 290 -18.62 5.34 32.14
C LEU A 290 -17.97 6.39 33.06
N PRO A 291 -16.85 7.03 32.65
CA PRO A 291 -16.26 8.13 33.40
C PRO A 291 -17.16 9.37 33.35
N GLN A 292 -17.43 9.96 34.51
CA GLN A 292 -18.10 11.26 34.63
C GLN A 292 -17.21 12.36 34.00
N TRP A 293 -17.57 12.84 32.82
CA TRP A 293 -17.02 14.08 32.29
C TRP A 293 -17.91 15.24 32.75
N LYS A 294 -17.31 16.11 33.57
CA LYS A 294 -17.91 17.35 34.05
C LYS A 294 -18.27 18.24 32.87
N ALA A 295 -19.48 18.78 32.93
CA ALA A 295 -20.05 19.71 31.97
C ALA A 295 -19.13 20.93 31.78
N ALA A 296 -18.67 21.13 30.55
CA ALA A 296 -18.32 22.45 30.04
C ALA A 296 -19.54 22.93 29.25
N GLU A 297 -20.19 23.96 29.79
CA GLU A 297 -21.27 24.69 29.15
C GLU A 297 -20.77 25.25 27.81
N PHE A 298 -21.35 24.78 26.72
CA PHE A 298 -21.16 25.35 25.40
C PHE A 298 -22.56 25.64 24.85
N GLU A 299 -22.91 26.93 24.81
CA GLU A 299 -24.14 27.45 24.22
C GLU A 299 -24.15 27.09 22.73
N PHE A 300 -25.12 26.29 22.30
CA PHE A 300 -25.46 26.13 20.89
C PHE A 300 -26.93 26.52 20.72
N GLU A 301 -27.12 27.59 19.95
CA GLU A 301 -28.42 28.12 19.57
C GLU A 301 -29.25 27.12 18.75
N GLU A 302 -30.54 27.18 19.06
CA GLU A 302 -31.72 26.52 18.51
C GLU A 302 -31.68 26.23 17.00
N ILE A 303 -31.79 24.95 16.64
CA ILE A 303 -32.48 24.54 15.41
C ILE A 303 -33.47 23.41 15.74
N LYS A 304 -34.69 23.64 15.26
CA LYS A 304 -35.98 23.07 15.62
C LYS A 304 -36.10 21.55 15.46
N GLU A 305 -36.87 21.01 16.40
CA GLU A 305 -37.37 19.64 16.52
C GLU A 305 -38.37 19.28 15.40
N GLU A 306 -38.23 18.10 14.80
CA GLU A 306 -39.38 17.32 14.33
C GLU A 306 -39.10 15.80 14.35
N LYS A 307 -39.73 15.17 15.35
CA LYS A 307 -40.34 13.83 15.41
C LYS A 307 -39.50 12.58 15.12
N ILE A 308 -39.13 11.95 16.24
CA ILE A 308 -38.83 10.53 16.41
C ILE A 308 -40.15 9.80 16.68
N GLU A 309 -40.59 8.93 15.78
CA GLU A 309 -41.58 7.89 16.12
C GLU A 309 -41.54 6.75 15.09
N ASP A 310 -40.48 5.93 15.11
CA ASP A 310 -40.43 4.68 14.34
C ASP A 310 -39.33 3.72 14.84
N LYS A 311 -39.41 3.29 16.11
CA LYS A 311 -38.50 2.27 16.67
C LYS A 311 -39.13 1.23 17.59
N LYS A 312 -40.47 1.06 17.61
CA LYS A 312 -41.13 0.09 18.52
C LYS A 312 -41.92 -1.07 17.88
N ILE A 313 -41.82 -1.32 16.57
CA ILE A 313 -42.57 -2.42 15.91
C ILE A 313 -41.67 -3.38 15.10
N LYS A 314 -40.43 -3.65 15.54
CA LYS A 314 -39.58 -4.68 14.89
C LYS A 314 -38.98 -5.73 15.83
N GLU A 315 -39.58 -5.94 17.00
CA GLU A 315 -39.06 -6.90 17.99
C GLU A 315 -40.06 -7.99 18.44
N LYS A 316 -41.22 -8.14 17.78
CA LYS A 316 -42.25 -9.14 18.15
C LYS A 316 -42.68 -10.15 17.08
N GLU A 317 -41.93 -10.28 15.99
CA GLU A 317 -42.10 -11.41 15.06
C GLU A 317 -40.85 -12.30 15.03
N LYS A 318 -40.49 -12.86 16.19
CA LYS A 318 -39.76 -14.13 16.20
C LYS A 318 -40.78 -15.22 15.88
N GLN A 319 -40.73 -15.68 14.63
CA GLN A 319 -41.46 -16.81 14.09
C GLN A 319 -41.51 -17.96 15.11
N LYS A 320 -42.73 -18.41 15.43
CA LYS A 320 -42.96 -19.73 16.05
C LYS A 320 -42.49 -20.77 15.03
N ILE A 321 -41.25 -21.22 15.16
CA ILE A 321 -40.74 -22.38 14.44
C ILE A 321 -41.52 -23.57 15.01
N SER A 322 -42.50 -24.08 14.26
CA SER A 322 -43.19 -25.31 14.60
C SER A 322 -42.18 -26.45 14.50
N ASP A 323 -41.95 -27.12 15.61
CA ASP A 323 -41.05 -28.27 15.67
C ASP A 323 -41.62 -29.41 14.83
N ASN A 324 -40.95 -29.74 13.71
CA ASN A 324 -41.35 -30.86 12.87
C ASN A 324 -40.79 -32.17 13.44
N TYR A 325 -41.65 -33.17 13.61
CA TYR A 325 -41.27 -34.51 14.09
C TYR A 325 -41.40 -35.51 12.94
N CYS A 326 -40.47 -36.46 12.84
CA CYS A 326 -40.62 -37.58 11.90
C CYS A 326 -41.79 -38.47 12.34
N SER A 327 -42.76 -38.68 11.46
CA SER A 327 -43.98 -39.48 11.74
C SER A 327 -43.71 -40.95 12.05
N GLN A 328 -42.51 -41.46 11.75
CA GLN A 328 -42.19 -42.89 11.86
C GLN A 328 -41.23 -43.22 13.00
N CYS A 329 -40.23 -42.38 13.27
CA CYS A 329 -39.32 -42.59 14.40
C CYS A 329 -39.47 -41.55 15.52
N GLY A 330 -40.30 -40.52 15.35
CA GLY A 330 -40.56 -39.50 16.38
C GLY A 330 -39.42 -38.50 16.59
N LEU A 331 -38.35 -38.55 15.78
CA LEU A 331 -37.21 -37.66 15.93
C LEU A 331 -37.60 -36.20 15.63
N LYS A 332 -37.22 -35.29 16.53
CA LYS A 332 -37.43 -33.84 16.38
C LYS A 332 -36.39 -33.24 15.45
N ILE A 333 -36.82 -32.65 14.34
CA ILE A 333 -35.95 -32.16 13.28
C ILE A 333 -35.93 -30.64 13.33
N LYS A 334 -34.76 -30.07 13.66
CA LYS A 334 -34.58 -28.62 13.89
C LYS A 334 -34.31 -27.81 12.60
N GLU A 335 -34.02 -28.48 11.49
CA GLU A 335 -33.66 -27.85 10.21
C GLU A 335 -34.45 -28.49 9.07
N MET A 336 -34.82 -27.73 8.04
CA MET A 336 -35.62 -28.20 6.91
C MET A 336 -34.86 -29.24 6.06
N VAL A 337 -34.86 -30.50 6.50
CA VAL A 337 -34.36 -31.65 5.72
C VAL A 337 -35.53 -32.44 5.17
N ASN A 338 -35.46 -32.79 3.88
CA ASN A 338 -36.54 -33.50 3.18
C ASN A 338 -36.67 -34.98 3.58
N PHE A 339 -35.66 -35.54 4.25
CA PHE A 339 -35.63 -36.95 4.66
C PHE A 339 -35.15 -37.06 6.10
N CYS A 340 -35.82 -37.92 6.88
CA CYS A 340 -35.41 -38.19 8.25
C CYS A 340 -34.05 -38.92 8.28
N PRO A 341 -33.04 -38.41 9.02
CA PRO A 341 -31.71 -39.00 9.02
C PRO A 341 -31.63 -40.38 9.67
N GLU A 342 -32.59 -40.75 10.53
CA GLU A 342 -32.60 -42.08 11.16
C GLU A 342 -33.33 -43.13 10.33
N CYS A 343 -34.56 -42.85 9.86
CA CYS A 343 -35.35 -43.85 9.14
C CYS A 343 -35.30 -43.71 7.60
N GLY A 344 -34.70 -42.63 7.07
CA GLY A 344 -34.60 -42.38 5.62
C GLY A 344 -35.92 -41.98 4.94
N GLN A 345 -37.01 -41.82 5.70
CA GLN A 345 -38.34 -41.55 5.15
C GLN A 345 -38.52 -40.07 4.83
N LYS A 346 -39.18 -39.78 3.70
CA LYS A 346 -39.43 -38.41 3.24
C LYS A 346 -40.41 -37.72 4.19
N ILE A 347 -40.02 -36.56 4.72
CA ILE A 347 -40.87 -35.77 5.62
C ILE A 347 -41.81 -34.99 4.73
N THR A 348 -43.05 -35.48 4.61
CA THR A 348 -44.12 -34.72 3.96
C THR A 348 -44.58 -33.68 4.96
N SER A 349 -44.26 -32.42 4.70
CA SER A 349 -44.89 -31.33 5.45
C SER A 349 -46.40 -31.40 5.22
N ASP A 350 -47.21 -31.19 6.26
CA ASP A 350 -48.68 -31.30 6.16
C ASP A 350 -49.28 -30.30 5.14
N HIS A 351 -48.47 -29.38 4.60
CA HIS A 351 -48.82 -28.47 3.53
C HIS A 351 -48.93 -29.13 2.14
N GLU A 352 -48.28 -30.27 1.88
CA GLU A 352 -48.34 -30.98 0.58
C GLU A 352 -49.49 -31.99 0.49
N LYS A 353 -49.96 -32.54 1.62
CA LYS A 353 -51.10 -33.48 1.62
C LYS A 353 -52.42 -32.85 1.18
N ASN A 354 -52.54 -31.52 1.28
CA ASN A 354 -53.72 -30.78 0.79
C ASN A 354 -53.67 -30.42 -0.70
N LYS A 355 -52.61 -30.79 -1.44
CA LYS A 355 -52.48 -30.44 -2.87
C LYS A 355 -52.64 -31.62 -3.84
N GLU A 356 -52.59 -32.87 -3.36
CA GLU A 356 -52.69 -34.06 -4.22
C GLU A 356 -54.00 -34.86 -4.11
N GLU A 357 -54.90 -34.53 -3.18
CA GLU A 357 -56.26 -35.09 -3.16
C GLU A 357 -57.26 -34.17 -3.88
N LYS A 358 -57.09 -33.97 -5.19
CA LYS A 358 -58.15 -33.51 -6.11
C LYS A 358 -57.70 -33.59 -7.57
N LEU A 359 -57.62 -34.82 -8.07
CA LEU A 359 -57.93 -35.10 -9.47
C LEU A 359 -58.90 -36.28 -9.53
N PRO A 360 -60.19 -36.03 -9.77
CA PRO A 360 -61.00 -36.90 -10.57
C PRO A 360 -61.29 -36.21 -11.91
N VAL A 361 -60.95 -36.93 -12.99
CA VAL A 361 -61.77 -37.10 -14.19
C VAL A 361 -62.47 -35.85 -14.70
N PHE A 362 -61.82 -35.20 -15.67
CA PHE A 362 -62.39 -34.15 -16.51
C PHE A 362 -63.32 -34.78 -17.56
N GLU A 363 -64.49 -35.23 -17.15
CA GLU A 363 -65.62 -35.47 -18.05
C GLU A 363 -66.90 -35.51 -17.23
N GLN A 364 -67.85 -34.62 -17.57
CA GLN A 364 -69.18 -34.42 -16.96
C GLN A 364 -69.29 -33.39 -15.82
N VAL A 365 -69.17 -32.09 -16.13
CA VAL A 365 -69.90 -31.04 -15.40
C VAL A 365 -70.50 -30.05 -16.40
N LYS A 366 -71.71 -30.36 -16.87
CA LYS A 366 -72.59 -29.44 -17.61
C LYS A 366 -73.90 -29.15 -16.85
N HIS A 367 -73.99 -29.45 -15.55
CA HIS A 367 -75.22 -29.23 -14.79
C HIS A 367 -74.94 -28.85 -13.33
N VAL A 368 -74.34 -27.67 -13.09
CA VAL A 368 -74.42 -26.99 -11.78
C VAL A 368 -74.39 -25.46 -12.00
N GLU A 369 -75.34 -24.91 -12.77
CA GLU A 369 -75.52 -23.45 -12.88
C GLU A 369 -76.82 -22.94 -12.22
N ASP A 370 -77.72 -23.82 -11.75
CA ASP A 370 -79.09 -23.38 -11.34
C ASP A 370 -79.41 -23.44 -9.84
N LYS A 371 -78.44 -23.50 -8.92
CA LYS A 371 -78.75 -23.55 -7.46
C LYS A 371 -77.89 -22.67 -6.55
N ILE A 372 -77.56 -21.45 -6.99
CA ILE A 372 -77.00 -20.41 -6.10
C ILE A 372 -77.80 -19.12 -6.31
N GLN A 373 -79.00 -19.03 -5.72
CA GLN A 373 -79.80 -17.80 -5.75
C GLN A 373 -80.09 -17.16 -4.38
N ASP A 374 -79.69 -17.77 -3.24
CA ASP A 374 -80.08 -17.23 -1.92
C ASP A 374 -78.92 -17.07 -0.92
N THR A 375 -77.73 -16.68 -1.37
CA THR A 375 -76.65 -16.26 -0.45
C THR A 375 -76.53 -14.75 -0.39
N LYS A 376 -76.86 -14.21 0.79
CA LYS A 376 -76.81 -12.81 1.24
C LYS A 376 -75.76 -11.91 0.55
N PRO A 377 -76.11 -10.66 0.17
CA PRO A 377 -75.25 -9.69 -0.50
C PRO A 377 -74.12 -9.08 0.37
N GLU A 378 -74.10 -9.32 1.69
CA GLU A 378 -73.14 -8.72 2.62
C GLU A 378 -71.68 -9.15 2.39
N LYS A 379 -71.43 -10.28 1.73
CA LYS A 379 -70.06 -10.77 1.46
C LYS A 379 -69.42 -10.21 0.19
N PHE A 380 -70.21 -9.55 -0.67
CA PHE A 380 -69.69 -9.05 -1.96
C PHE A 380 -68.98 -7.70 -1.79
N THR A 381 -69.45 -6.86 -0.87
CA THR A 381 -68.87 -5.54 -0.57
C THR A 381 -67.47 -5.64 0.06
N GLU A 382 -67.25 -6.59 0.97
CA GLU A 382 -65.92 -6.83 1.58
C GLU A 382 -64.87 -7.25 0.53
N ILE A 383 -65.27 -7.97 -0.51
CA ILE A 383 -64.37 -8.41 -1.59
C ILE A 383 -64.00 -7.24 -2.50
N GLU A 384 -64.91 -6.30 -2.76
CA GLU A 384 -64.64 -5.10 -3.56
C GLU A 384 -63.70 -4.14 -2.82
N GLU A 385 -63.88 -3.95 -1.51
CA GLU A 385 -62.97 -3.15 -0.68
C GLU A 385 -61.55 -3.73 -0.68
N MET A 386 -61.40 -5.06 -0.51
CA MET A 386 -60.10 -5.72 -0.59
C MET A 386 -59.42 -5.58 -1.96
N LYS A 387 -60.20 -5.56 -3.06
CA LYS A 387 -59.64 -5.33 -4.41
C LYS A 387 -59.13 -3.91 -4.58
N ASN A 388 -59.85 -2.91 -4.07
CA ASN A 388 -59.41 -1.52 -4.12
C ASN A 388 -58.13 -1.30 -3.29
N ASP A 389 -58.03 -1.94 -2.12
CA ASP A 389 -56.82 -1.93 -1.29
C ASP A 389 -55.60 -2.60 -1.97
N LEU A 390 -55.83 -3.68 -2.72
CA LEU A 390 -54.77 -4.32 -3.51
C LEU A 390 -54.33 -3.42 -4.67
N GLN A 391 -55.28 -2.77 -5.35
CA GLN A 391 -54.98 -1.88 -6.46
C GLN A 391 -54.13 -0.68 -6.01
N THR A 392 -54.49 -0.04 -4.91
CA THR A 392 -53.71 1.08 -4.35
C THR A 392 -52.31 0.66 -3.94
N LYS A 393 -52.16 -0.53 -3.32
CA LYS A 393 -50.84 -1.10 -3.01
C LYS A 393 -50.01 -1.40 -4.25
N THR A 394 -50.62 -1.91 -5.33
CA THR A 394 -49.89 -2.14 -6.59
C THR A 394 -49.44 -0.83 -7.24
N ASP A 395 -50.25 0.22 -7.17
CA ASP A 395 -49.88 1.53 -7.70
C ASP A 395 -48.73 2.16 -6.89
N ASP A 396 -48.72 1.99 -5.57
CA ASP A 396 -47.62 2.44 -4.72
C ASP A 396 -46.32 1.64 -4.94
N ILE A 397 -46.42 0.35 -5.23
CA ILE A 397 -45.25 -0.47 -5.62
C ILE A 397 -44.72 0.02 -6.97
N ASN A 398 -45.58 0.26 -7.96
CA ASN A 398 -45.18 0.77 -9.27
C ASN A 398 -44.50 2.14 -9.17
N LYS A 399 -45.01 3.05 -8.32
CA LYS A 399 -44.38 4.34 -8.03
C LYS A 399 -42.99 4.15 -7.40
N LYS A 400 -42.86 3.24 -6.44
CA LYS A 400 -41.56 2.93 -5.82
C LYS A 400 -40.57 2.37 -6.83
N ASP A 401 -41.00 1.45 -7.70
CA ASP A 401 -40.16 0.89 -8.76
C ASP A 401 -39.68 1.97 -9.74
N GLN A 402 -40.52 2.96 -10.06
CA GLN A 402 -40.11 4.11 -10.86
C GLN A 402 -39.03 4.93 -10.14
N THR A 403 -39.22 5.25 -8.85
CA THR A 403 -38.20 5.99 -8.07
C THR A 403 -36.89 5.24 -7.96
N ILE A 404 -36.92 3.90 -7.88
CA ILE A 404 -35.71 3.07 -7.84
C ILE A 404 -34.95 3.18 -9.17
N ARG A 405 -35.64 3.11 -10.32
CA ARG A 405 -35.00 3.26 -11.64
C ARG A 405 -34.36 4.63 -11.82
N GLU A 406 -35.05 5.70 -11.41
CA GLU A 406 -34.52 7.06 -11.44
C GLU A 406 -33.26 7.20 -10.57
N LEU A 407 -33.25 6.61 -9.37
CA LEU A 407 -32.08 6.59 -8.49
C LEU A 407 -30.92 5.76 -9.07
N GLU A 408 -31.19 4.64 -9.74
CA GLU A 408 -30.17 3.83 -10.41
C GLU A 408 -29.51 4.57 -11.58
N GLU A 409 -30.31 5.31 -12.37
CA GLU A 409 -29.81 6.14 -13.46
C GLU A 409 -28.95 7.30 -12.93
N ALA A 410 -29.44 8.02 -11.91
CA ALA A 410 -28.67 9.07 -11.24
C ALA A 410 -27.35 8.55 -10.63
N LEU A 411 -27.33 7.32 -10.13
CA LEU A 411 -26.09 6.68 -9.64
C LEU A 411 -25.11 6.35 -10.77
N LYS A 412 -25.59 5.92 -11.94
CA LYS A 412 -24.75 5.68 -13.13
C LYS A 412 -24.16 7.00 -13.64
N GLU A 413 -24.95 8.06 -13.73
CA GLU A 413 -24.47 9.39 -14.12
C GLU A 413 -23.37 9.88 -13.18
N LYS A 414 -23.59 9.83 -11.86
CA LYS A 414 -22.57 10.21 -10.87
C LYS A 414 -21.29 9.38 -10.96
N GLN A 415 -21.40 8.09 -11.32
CA GLN A 415 -20.21 7.27 -11.56
C GLN A 415 -19.42 7.74 -12.78
N THR A 416 -20.10 8.03 -13.89
CA THR A 416 -19.42 8.57 -15.08
C THR A 416 -18.80 9.95 -14.84
N GLU A 417 -19.45 10.80 -14.05
CA GLU A 417 -18.92 12.11 -13.67
C GLU A 417 -17.64 11.97 -12.85
N LEU A 418 -17.61 11.05 -11.88
CA LEU A 418 -16.42 10.76 -11.09
C LEU A 418 -15.27 10.21 -11.94
N GLU A 419 -15.56 9.29 -12.88
CA GLU A 419 -14.55 8.77 -13.80
C GLU A 419 -13.96 9.87 -14.71
N ASN A 420 -14.79 10.83 -15.13
CA ASN A 420 -14.34 11.97 -15.92
C ASN A 420 -13.50 12.94 -15.09
N LYS A 421 -13.89 13.23 -13.84
CA LYS A 421 -13.07 14.02 -12.90
C LYS A 421 -11.73 13.35 -12.61
N GLU A 422 -11.72 12.02 -12.44
CA GLU A 422 -10.46 11.29 -12.27
C GLU A 422 -9.56 11.40 -13.51
N LYS A 423 -10.12 11.30 -14.73
CA LYS A 423 -9.33 11.52 -15.97
C LYS A 423 -8.80 12.95 -16.03
N GLU A 424 -9.60 13.94 -15.65
CA GLU A 424 -9.17 15.34 -15.66
C GLU A 424 -8.02 15.60 -14.68
N ILE A 425 -8.11 15.07 -13.45
CA ILE A 425 -7.02 15.17 -12.45
C ILE A 425 -5.74 14.52 -13.00
N LYS A 426 -5.85 13.36 -13.67
CA LYS A 426 -4.70 12.68 -14.31
C LYS A 426 -4.08 13.53 -15.41
N LEU A 427 -4.89 14.29 -16.16
CA LEU A 427 -4.41 15.17 -17.21
C LEU A 427 -3.79 16.45 -16.65
N GLN A 428 -4.36 17.04 -15.59
CA GLN A 428 -3.91 18.31 -15.02
C GLN A 428 -2.43 18.31 -14.61
N VAL A 429 -1.91 17.20 -14.09
CA VAL A 429 -0.48 17.08 -13.72
C VAL A 429 0.45 17.25 -14.94
N TYR A 430 -0.04 16.91 -16.14
CA TYR A 430 0.75 16.86 -17.37
C TYR A 430 0.38 17.95 -18.38
N LYS A 431 -0.62 18.80 -18.09
CA LYS A 431 -1.09 19.86 -19.01
C LYS A 431 0.01 20.86 -19.39
N GLU A 432 1.01 21.03 -18.55
CA GLU A 432 2.11 21.95 -18.82
C GLU A 432 3.20 21.37 -19.74
N LEU A 433 3.09 20.10 -20.16
CA LEU A 433 4.09 19.44 -21.00
C LEU A 433 3.53 19.25 -22.41
N ASP A 434 4.05 20.03 -23.36
CA ASP A 434 3.57 20.07 -24.74
C ASP A 434 3.90 18.78 -25.50
N SER A 435 4.90 18.01 -25.04
CA SER A 435 5.29 16.73 -25.66
C SER A 435 4.39 15.55 -25.30
N ILE A 436 3.35 15.74 -24.46
CA ILE A 436 2.50 14.66 -23.95
C ILE A 436 1.09 14.74 -24.53
N ASP A 437 0.70 13.72 -25.28
CA ASP A 437 -0.71 13.51 -25.63
C ASP A 437 -1.54 13.08 -24.41
N ASP A 438 -2.81 13.43 -24.35
CA ASP A 438 -3.75 13.02 -23.27
C ASP A 438 -3.73 11.51 -22.98
N LYS A 439 -3.61 10.70 -24.05
CA LYS A 439 -3.51 9.23 -23.93
C LYS A 439 -2.21 8.81 -23.24
N THR A 440 -1.12 9.49 -23.53
CA THR A 440 0.19 9.25 -22.94
C THR A 440 0.21 9.68 -21.46
N ALA A 441 -0.41 10.80 -21.12
CA ALA A 441 -0.58 11.26 -19.74
C ALA A 441 -1.31 10.21 -18.87
N VAL A 442 -2.42 9.66 -19.38
CA VAL A 442 -3.16 8.59 -18.68
C VAL A 442 -2.31 7.32 -18.53
N LEU A 443 -1.52 6.95 -19.55
CA LEU A 443 -0.61 5.79 -19.47
C LEU A 443 0.49 6.00 -18.43
N LEU A 444 1.10 7.18 -18.37
CA LEU A 444 2.13 7.52 -17.38
C LEU A 444 1.55 7.43 -15.96
N TYR A 445 0.38 8.04 -15.73
CA TYR A 445 -0.32 7.98 -14.44
C TYR A 445 -0.59 6.55 -13.98
N ASN A 446 -1.14 5.72 -14.88
CA ASN A 446 -1.46 4.33 -14.54
C ASN A 446 -0.21 3.46 -14.27
N ASN A 447 0.98 3.87 -14.71
CA ASN A 447 2.25 3.20 -14.43
C ASN A 447 2.97 3.73 -13.18
N GLY A 448 2.33 4.61 -12.40
CA GLY A 448 2.86 5.13 -11.14
C GLY A 448 3.64 6.44 -11.28
N TYR A 449 3.81 6.95 -12.50
CA TYR A 449 4.28 8.32 -12.72
C TYR A 449 3.07 9.23 -12.51
N SER A 450 2.80 9.60 -11.27
CA SER A 450 1.68 10.48 -10.90
C SER A 450 2.14 11.91 -10.60
N THR A 451 3.45 12.14 -10.54
CA THR A 451 4.07 13.43 -10.26
C THR A 451 5.18 13.71 -11.27
N ILE A 452 5.44 15.00 -11.51
CA ILE A 452 6.53 15.49 -12.38
C ILE A 452 7.88 14.95 -11.88
N ASP A 453 8.11 14.90 -10.57
CA ASP A 453 9.35 14.36 -9.97
C ASP A 453 9.56 12.85 -10.20
N ALA A 454 8.46 12.07 -10.23
CA ALA A 454 8.57 10.66 -10.58
C ALA A 454 9.01 10.49 -12.04
N LEU A 455 8.68 11.45 -12.91
CA LEU A 455 9.07 11.45 -14.32
C LEU A 455 10.53 11.88 -14.50
N THR A 456 11.05 12.83 -13.71
CA THR A 456 12.47 13.25 -13.79
C THR A 456 13.44 12.14 -13.37
N THR A 457 13.03 11.28 -12.43
CA THR A 457 13.83 10.14 -11.98
C THR A 457 13.76 8.93 -12.93
N ALA A 458 12.84 8.93 -13.89
CA ALA A 458 12.64 7.83 -14.82
C ALA A 458 13.74 7.78 -15.89
N THR A 459 14.18 6.57 -16.27
CA THR A 459 15.06 6.43 -17.43
C THR A 459 14.26 6.28 -18.72
N ILE A 460 14.86 6.60 -19.88
CA ILE A 460 14.24 6.37 -21.20
C ILE A 460 13.80 4.91 -21.36
N LYS A 461 14.56 3.96 -20.78
CA LYS A 461 14.22 2.52 -20.83
C LYS A 461 12.92 2.24 -20.08
N ASP A 462 12.73 2.84 -18.91
CA ASP A 462 11.53 2.65 -18.10
C ASP A 462 10.29 3.19 -18.82
N LEU A 463 10.40 4.39 -19.42
CA LEU A 463 9.32 4.98 -20.22
C LEU A 463 8.99 4.14 -21.46
N THR A 464 10.00 3.62 -22.17
CA THR A 464 9.76 2.74 -23.35
C THR A 464 9.23 1.36 -23.00
N ARG A 465 9.33 0.94 -21.72
CA ARG A 465 8.74 -0.32 -21.24
C ARG A 465 7.21 -0.23 -21.18
N ILE A 466 6.68 0.98 -21.08
CA ILE A 466 5.24 1.24 -21.11
C ILE A 466 4.73 1.06 -22.55
N LYS A 467 3.82 0.10 -22.74
CA LYS A 467 3.20 -0.12 -24.05
C LYS A 467 2.45 1.13 -24.50
N GLY A 468 2.80 1.64 -25.68
CA GLY A 468 2.22 2.85 -26.27
C GLY A 468 3.17 4.03 -26.33
N ILE A 469 4.24 4.05 -25.52
CA ILE A 469 5.23 5.13 -25.53
C ILE A 469 6.38 4.76 -26.47
N LYS A 470 6.54 5.55 -27.54
CA LYS A 470 7.64 5.38 -28.50
C LYS A 470 8.93 5.94 -27.91
N LYS A 471 10.09 5.42 -28.32
CA LYS A 471 11.41 5.94 -27.90
C LYS A 471 11.60 7.43 -28.22
N LYS A 472 10.99 7.93 -29.31
CA LYS A 472 11.01 9.35 -29.68
C LYS A 472 10.25 10.22 -28.67
N THR A 473 9.04 9.83 -28.27
CA THR A 473 8.24 10.58 -27.28
C THR A 473 8.88 10.54 -25.91
N ALA A 474 9.42 9.39 -25.48
CA ALA A 474 10.18 9.29 -24.24
C ALA A 474 11.41 10.21 -24.19
N LYS A 475 12.10 10.40 -25.32
CA LYS A 475 13.23 11.35 -25.41
C LYS A 475 12.78 12.80 -25.39
N ALA A 476 11.70 13.14 -26.10
CA ALA A 476 11.13 14.49 -26.11
C ALA A 476 10.72 14.90 -24.68
N LEU A 477 10.04 13.99 -23.98
CA LEU A 477 9.69 14.11 -22.56
C LEU A 477 10.88 14.43 -21.67
N MET A 478 11.94 13.62 -21.71
CA MET A 478 13.12 13.84 -20.88
C MET A 478 13.78 15.19 -21.18
N LYS A 479 13.87 15.57 -22.46
CA LYS A 479 14.44 16.86 -22.87
C LYS A 479 13.62 18.05 -22.37
N GLU A 480 12.29 17.95 -22.40
CA GLU A 480 11.40 18.99 -21.90
C GLU A 480 11.50 19.14 -20.37
N MET A 481 11.59 18.01 -19.65
CA MET A 481 11.76 17.97 -18.20
C MET A 481 13.12 18.54 -17.77
N GLU A 482 14.20 18.21 -18.49
CA GLU A 482 15.53 18.81 -18.28
C GLU A 482 15.48 20.33 -18.46
N LYS A 483 14.82 20.81 -19.53
CA LYS A 483 14.66 22.25 -19.79
C LYS A 483 13.87 22.97 -18.70
N LYS A 484 12.80 22.36 -18.18
CA LYS A 484 12.03 22.90 -17.05
C LYS A 484 12.83 22.89 -15.75
N HIS A 485 13.60 21.84 -15.50
CA HIS A 485 14.43 21.77 -14.31
C HIS A 485 15.57 22.80 -14.32
N GLU A 486 16.14 23.07 -15.50
CA GLU A 486 17.13 24.13 -15.70
C GLU A 486 16.56 25.52 -15.40
N TRP A 487 15.33 25.82 -15.85
CA TRP A 487 14.63 27.05 -15.47
C TRP A 487 14.46 27.22 -13.96
N ILE A 488 14.07 26.14 -13.25
CA ILE A 488 13.95 26.16 -11.79
C ILE A 488 15.33 26.36 -11.12
N GLN A 489 16.40 25.81 -11.70
CA GLN A 489 17.76 26.00 -11.18
C GLN A 489 18.30 27.41 -11.44
N ASP A 490 17.91 28.06 -12.52
CA ASP A 490 18.30 29.44 -12.81
C ASP A 490 17.50 30.45 -11.97
N ASP A 491 16.19 30.23 -11.80
CA ASP A 491 15.38 31.01 -10.85
C ASP A 491 15.87 30.79 -9.41
N SER A 492 16.19 29.56 -9.04
CA SER A 492 16.77 29.28 -7.72
C SER A 492 18.21 29.74 -7.60
N LYS A 493 19.00 29.92 -8.67
CA LYS A 493 20.31 30.60 -8.62
C LYS A 493 20.16 32.11 -8.47
N ILE A 494 19.13 32.70 -9.08
CA ILE A 494 18.74 34.09 -8.82
C ILE A 494 18.34 34.24 -7.35
N VAL A 495 17.65 33.26 -6.76
CA VAL A 495 17.30 33.25 -5.32
C VAL A 495 18.46 32.81 -4.41
N SER A 496 19.38 31.95 -4.85
CA SER A 496 20.47 31.40 -4.03
C SER A 496 21.70 32.31 -3.95
N LYS A 497 21.81 33.30 -4.84
CA LYS A 497 22.69 34.46 -4.60
C LYS A 497 22.17 35.34 -3.47
N ASP A 498 20.88 35.23 -3.14
CA ASP A 498 20.22 35.88 -2.01
C ASP A 498 19.92 34.91 -0.85
N ASN A 499 20.67 33.81 -0.69
CA ASN A 499 20.80 33.11 0.60
C ASN A 499 21.62 33.95 1.62
N VAL A 500 21.45 35.27 1.58
CA VAL A 500 21.86 36.19 2.63
C VAL A 500 20.90 35.93 3.78
N LYS A 501 21.40 35.14 4.74
CA LYS A 501 20.88 34.96 6.11
C LYS A 501 19.56 35.69 6.33
N GLU A 502 18.44 35.00 6.15
CA GLU A 502 17.09 35.55 6.39
C GLU A 502 16.88 36.03 7.85
N GLY A 503 17.90 35.98 8.71
CA GLY A 503 17.83 36.28 10.13
C GLY A 503 18.07 37.72 10.55
N GLU A 504 18.81 38.54 9.80
CA GLU A 504 19.36 39.78 10.39
C GLU A 504 18.30 40.86 10.71
N PHE A 505 17.13 40.84 10.06
CA PHE A 505 16.03 41.77 10.37
C PHE A 505 14.90 41.16 11.20
N LYS A 506 14.97 39.88 11.58
CA LYS A 506 13.87 39.20 12.30
C LYS A 506 13.59 39.78 13.69
N ASP A 507 14.59 40.44 14.27
CA ASP A 507 14.48 41.01 15.61
C ASP A 507 13.75 42.36 15.65
N ILE A 508 13.49 42.98 14.48
CA ILE A 508 12.81 44.28 14.35
C ILE A 508 11.35 44.04 13.96
N LYS A 509 10.44 44.17 14.92
CA LYS A 509 8.99 43.89 14.75
C LYS A 509 8.34 44.74 13.65
N SER A 510 8.88 45.94 13.41
CA SER A 510 8.37 46.85 12.39
C SER A 510 8.80 46.51 10.95
N ILE A 511 9.64 45.49 10.74
CA ILE A 511 10.12 45.07 9.41
C ILE A 511 9.44 43.75 9.01
N ASP A 512 8.44 43.85 8.13
CA ASP A 512 7.85 42.70 7.47
C ASP A 512 8.83 42.10 6.44
N GLU A 513 8.62 40.84 6.06
CA GLU A 513 9.44 40.14 5.06
C GLU A 513 9.51 40.88 3.70
N LYS A 514 8.41 41.55 3.33
CA LYS A 514 8.36 42.42 2.14
C LYS A 514 9.25 43.66 2.29
N ILE A 515 9.29 44.27 3.47
CA ILE A 515 10.14 45.42 3.76
C ILE A 515 11.61 44.98 3.80
N ALA A 516 11.90 43.83 4.40
CA ALA A 516 13.25 43.25 4.40
C ALA A 516 13.78 43.01 2.97
N LYS A 517 12.94 42.50 2.05
CA LYS A 517 13.31 42.39 0.62
C LYS A 517 13.61 43.75 -0.01
N LEU A 518 12.76 44.75 0.20
CA LEU A 518 12.99 46.11 -0.34
C LEU A 518 14.26 46.78 0.21
N LEU A 519 14.63 46.49 1.46
CA LEU A 519 15.87 46.98 2.07
C LEU A 519 17.09 46.31 1.44
N ARG A 520 17.06 45.00 1.25
CA ARG A 520 18.12 44.24 0.56
C ARG A 520 18.31 44.67 -0.89
N GLU A 521 17.22 44.93 -1.63
CA GLU A 521 17.29 45.48 -3.00
C GLU A 521 17.98 46.86 -3.07
N LYS A 522 18.03 47.59 -1.96
CA LYS A 522 18.74 48.87 -1.83
C LYS A 522 20.13 48.71 -1.21
N GLY A 523 20.62 47.48 -1.06
CA GLY A 523 21.92 47.15 -0.50
C GLY A 523 22.02 47.36 1.01
N ILE A 524 20.89 47.33 1.73
CA ILE A 524 20.85 47.42 3.19
C ILE A 524 20.68 46.00 3.71
N ASN A 525 21.78 45.40 4.16
CA ASN A 525 21.81 43.98 4.52
C ASN A 525 21.93 43.75 6.02
N SER A 526 22.53 44.69 6.77
CA SER A 526 22.71 44.62 8.23
C SER A 526 21.88 45.65 9.01
N ILE A 527 21.68 45.40 10.31
CA ILE A 527 21.11 46.37 11.27
C ILE A 527 21.98 47.64 11.33
N ASP A 528 23.30 47.51 11.17
CA ASP A 528 24.22 48.66 11.20
C ASP A 528 24.07 49.56 9.98
N ASP A 529 23.81 48.97 8.80
CA ASP A 529 23.48 49.73 7.59
C ASP A 529 22.21 50.55 7.80
N LEU A 530 21.20 49.96 8.45
CA LEU A 530 19.96 50.69 8.78
C LEU A 530 20.20 51.81 9.79
N ARG A 531 21.10 51.61 10.76
CA ARG A 531 21.46 52.62 11.76
C ARG A 531 22.14 53.84 11.13
N SER A 532 22.99 53.62 10.12
CA SER A 532 23.67 54.69 9.37
C SER A 532 22.72 55.54 8.51
N ARG A 533 21.57 54.97 8.09
CA ARG A 533 20.64 55.62 7.16
C ARG A 533 19.74 56.65 7.84
N ASN A 534 19.46 57.73 7.12
CA ASN A 534 18.50 58.73 7.53
C ASN A 534 17.06 58.31 7.20
N ILE A 535 16.09 58.82 7.98
CA ILE A 535 14.65 58.56 7.76
C ILE A 535 14.24 58.96 6.33
N LYS A 536 14.85 60.03 5.78
CA LYS A 536 14.59 60.47 4.40
C LYS A 536 15.01 59.42 3.37
N ASP A 537 16.10 58.69 3.58
CA ASP A 537 16.58 57.67 2.65
C ASP A 537 15.73 56.41 2.70
N LEU A 538 15.23 56.03 3.88
CA LEU A 538 14.25 54.94 4.01
C LEU A 538 12.92 55.28 3.30
N ILE A 539 12.46 56.53 3.36
CA ILE A 539 11.23 56.98 2.68
C ILE A 539 11.39 56.98 1.14
N LYS A 540 12.62 57.12 0.61
CA LYS A 540 12.86 57.01 -0.84
C LYS A 540 12.60 55.58 -1.35
N ILE A 541 12.58 54.58 -0.47
CA ILE A 541 12.26 53.20 -0.82
C ILE A 541 10.73 53.08 -0.96
N ARG A 542 10.29 52.87 -2.21
CA ARG A 542 8.86 52.74 -2.54
C ARG A 542 8.27 51.56 -1.74
N GLY A 543 7.31 51.87 -0.86
CA GLY A 543 6.68 50.88 0.03
C GLY A 543 6.87 51.18 1.51
N ILE A 544 7.89 51.95 1.89
CA ILE A 544 8.15 52.32 3.30
C ILE A 544 7.50 53.68 3.59
N LYS A 545 6.41 53.66 4.36
CA LYS A 545 5.76 54.90 4.81
C LYS A 545 6.62 55.61 5.87
N ARG A 546 6.53 56.94 5.95
CA ARG A 546 7.24 57.76 6.96
C ARG A 546 7.02 57.29 8.40
N LYS A 547 5.83 56.78 8.75
CA LYS A 547 5.55 56.21 10.07
C LYS A 547 6.38 54.95 10.36
N VAL A 548 6.44 54.03 9.40
CA VAL A 548 7.20 52.79 9.49
C VAL A 548 8.70 53.08 9.57
N ALA A 549 9.23 53.99 8.74
CA ALA A 549 10.64 54.40 8.81
C ALA A 549 11.04 54.98 10.18
N LYS A 550 10.14 55.73 10.83
CA LYS A 550 10.36 56.22 12.21
C LYS A 550 10.36 55.08 13.22
N GLN A 551 9.44 54.12 13.10
CA GLN A 551 9.35 52.97 13.99
C GLN A 551 10.61 52.09 13.90
N ILE A 552 11.06 51.79 12.67
CA ILE A 552 12.29 51.03 12.42
C ILE A 552 13.48 51.73 13.11
N LYS A 553 13.62 53.05 12.94
CA LYS A 553 14.73 53.80 13.55
C LYS A 553 14.68 53.78 15.09
N ASN A 554 13.49 53.97 15.65
CA ASN A 554 13.29 53.90 17.11
C ASN A 554 13.55 52.49 17.68
N GLU A 555 13.24 51.43 16.94
CA GLU A 555 13.53 50.05 17.36
C GLU A 555 15.03 49.76 17.30
N ILE A 556 15.72 50.21 16.25
CA ILE A 556 17.17 50.03 16.10
C ILE A 556 17.98 50.81 17.14
N GLU A 557 17.53 52.01 17.53
CA GLU A 557 18.15 52.77 18.62
C GLU A 557 18.01 52.06 19.98
N LYS A 558 16.96 51.24 20.17
CA LYS A 558 16.77 50.45 21.40
C LYS A 558 17.63 49.18 21.45
N ILE A 559 18.05 48.66 20.30
CA ILE A 559 18.95 47.51 20.26
C ILE A 559 20.34 48.03 20.66
N PRO A 560 20.91 47.61 21.80
CA PRO A 560 22.23 48.04 22.20
C PRO A 560 23.21 47.67 21.08
N MET A 561 24.08 48.62 20.69
CA MET A 561 25.17 48.28 19.78
C MET A 561 25.96 47.18 20.48
N CYS A 562 26.00 45.98 19.89
CA CYS A 562 26.98 44.99 20.29
C CYS A 562 28.32 45.63 19.94
N LEU A 563 28.93 46.30 20.93
CA LEU A 563 30.27 46.83 20.80
C LEU A 563 31.14 45.63 20.43
N ASP A 564 31.70 45.69 19.23
CA ASP A 564 32.59 44.66 18.72
C ASP A 564 33.66 44.37 19.76
N SER A 565 33.97 43.09 19.91
CA SER A 565 34.71 42.50 21.02
C SER A 565 36.21 42.86 21.02
N GLU A 566 36.59 44.03 20.49
CA GLU A 566 37.97 44.47 20.30
C GLU A 566 38.68 44.87 21.61
N GLU A 567 37.99 44.89 22.76
CA GLU A 567 38.61 45.14 24.07
C GLU A 567 38.74 43.89 24.97
N ILE A 568 38.65 42.67 24.42
CA ILE A 568 38.94 41.41 25.17
C ILE A 568 40.29 40.78 24.76
N GLU A 569 41.30 41.59 24.45
CA GLU A 569 42.67 41.09 24.28
C GLU A 569 43.59 41.31 25.49
N ASN A 570 43.21 42.10 26.52
CA ASN A 570 44.20 42.56 27.50
C ASN A 570 44.02 42.17 28.98
N GLU A 571 43.16 41.23 29.35
CA GLU A 571 43.16 40.73 30.74
C GLU A 571 42.55 39.32 30.87
N TRP A 572 43.31 38.29 30.49
CA TRP A 572 43.07 36.93 30.96
C TRP A 572 43.46 36.83 32.43
N ILE A 573 42.58 37.26 33.33
CA ILE A 573 42.62 36.85 34.73
C ILE A 573 42.03 35.44 34.80
N PRO A 574 42.70 34.45 35.41
CA PRO A 574 42.13 33.12 35.65
C PRO A 574 40.97 33.24 36.66
N ILE A 575 39.75 33.43 36.16
CA ILE A 575 38.55 33.49 36.98
C ILE A 575 37.99 32.08 37.12
N GLU A 576 37.98 31.58 38.37
CA GLU A 576 37.34 30.34 38.77
C GLU A 576 35.88 30.27 38.28
N GLU A 577 35.58 29.25 37.48
CA GLU A 577 34.33 29.05 36.76
C GLU A 577 33.10 28.98 37.69
N LYS A 578 32.44 30.13 37.90
CA LYS A 578 31.05 30.16 38.38
C LYS A 578 30.07 30.03 37.21
N LYS A 579 29.66 28.78 37.00
CA LYS A 579 28.45 28.25 36.35
C LYS A 579 27.40 29.28 35.86
N ILE A 580 27.33 29.45 34.54
CA ILE A 580 26.12 29.90 33.82
C ILE A 580 25.36 28.65 33.34
N PRO A 581 24.03 28.56 33.51
CA PRO A 581 23.25 27.37 33.18
C PRO A 581 23.08 27.23 31.66
N ARG A 582 23.96 26.44 31.04
CA ARG A 582 23.77 25.93 29.67
C ARG A 582 22.45 25.17 29.62
N SER A 583 21.51 25.65 28.81
CA SER A 583 20.35 24.90 28.35
C SER A 583 20.79 23.49 27.97
N LYS A 584 20.10 22.50 28.56
CA LYS A 584 20.51 21.11 28.72
C LYS A 584 20.67 20.38 27.38
N VAL A 585 21.75 20.62 26.64
CA VAL A 585 22.24 19.68 25.63
C VAL A 585 22.71 18.47 26.42
N LYS A 586 21.84 17.46 26.55
CA LYS A 586 22.17 16.18 27.18
C LYS A 586 23.30 15.57 26.37
N LYS A 587 24.55 15.77 26.81
CA LYS A 587 25.71 15.06 26.26
C LYS A 587 25.40 13.56 26.33
N THR A 588 25.11 12.95 25.19
CA THR A 588 24.79 11.53 25.10
C THR A 588 26.07 10.74 25.38
N LYS A 589 26.01 9.85 26.38
CA LYS A 589 27.19 9.16 26.94
C LYS A 589 27.67 7.96 26.07
N GLY A 590 27.61 8.06 24.75
CA GLY A 590 28.03 7.01 23.81
C GLY A 590 29.52 7.04 23.50
N PHE A 591 30.08 5.92 23.04
CA PHE A 591 31.45 5.90 22.51
C PHE A 591 31.47 6.56 21.13
N SER A 592 32.31 7.58 20.95
CA SER A 592 32.48 8.32 19.69
C SER A 592 33.80 7.96 18.98
N HIS A 593 33.76 7.82 17.66
CA HIS A 593 34.92 7.63 16.80
C HIS A 593 34.79 8.54 15.58
N GLY A 594 35.56 9.64 15.55
CA GLY A 594 35.33 10.74 14.62
C GLY A 594 33.92 11.34 14.79
N ASP A 595 33.19 11.49 13.70
CA ASP A 595 31.80 11.98 13.70
C ASP A 595 30.76 10.92 14.08
N TYR A 596 31.18 9.68 14.35
CA TYR A 596 30.25 8.56 14.55
C TYR A 596 30.12 8.18 16.02
N ILE A 597 28.89 7.93 16.46
CA ILE A 597 28.56 7.43 17.80
C ILE A 597 28.11 5.96 17.69
N LEU A 598 28.55 5.11 18.62
CA LEU A 598 28.17 3.70 18.69
C LEU A 598 26.78 3.53 19.32
N TYR A 599 25.87 2.91 18.57
CA TYR A 599 24.51 2.57 19.01
C TYR A 599 24.29 1.06 19.04
N GLU A 600 23.36 0.63 19.91
CA GLU A 600 22.86 -0.74 20.02
C GLU A 600 21.35 -0.76 19.73
N LYS A 601 20.91 -1.63 18.82
CA LYS A 601 19.50 -1.84 18.46
C LYS A 601 19.16 -3.33 18.44
N GLU A 602 18.01 -3.69 19.00
CA GLU A 602 17.44 -5.03 18.85
C GLU A 602 16.76 -5.16 17.49
N MET A 603 17.06 -6.22 16.76
CA MET A 603 16.44 -6.54 15.48
C MET A 603 15.89 -7.96 15.47
N ASP A 604 14.65 -8.10 14.97
CA ASP A 604 14.04 -9.39 14.74
C ASP A 604 14.64 -10.05 13.50
N THR A 605 15.23 -11.24 13.66
CA THR A 605 15.70 -12.03 12.52
C THR A 605 14.56 -12.80 11.87
N LYS A 606 14.74 -13.22 10.60
CA LYS A 606 13.76 -14.07 9.87
C LYS A 606 13.37 -15.36 10.61
N SER A 607 14.14 -15.80 11.60
CA SER A 607 13.84 -16.95 12.45
C SER A 607 13.04 -16.60 13.71
N GLY A 608 12.54 -15.36 13.84
CA GLY A 608 11.81 -14.87 15.02
C GLY A 608 12.68 -14.66 16.27
N LYS A 609 14.01 -14.83 16.15
CA LYS A 609 14.94 -14.60 17.26
C LYS A 609 15.41 -13.15 17.24
N LYS A 610 15.31 -12.47 18.38
CA LYS A 610 15.88 -11.14 18.57
C LYS A 610 17.41 -11.23 18.56
N LYS A 611 18.06 -10.41 17.74
CA LYS A 611 19.52 -10.23 17.74
C LYS A 611 19.84 -8.77 18.01
N ILE A 612 20.83 -8.56 18.88
CA ILE A 612 21.35 -7.23 19.17
C ILE A 612 22.40 -6.88 18.11
N VAL A 613 22.15 -5.81 17.35
CA VAL A 613 23.07 -5.28 16.34
C VAL A 613 23.68 -4.00 16.88
N ARG A 614 25.01 -3.91 16.81
CA ARG A 614 25.78 -2.71 17.19
C ARG A 614 26.31 -2.04 15.93
N TYR A 615 26.08 -0.76 15.78
CA TYR A 615 26.44 -0.01 14.58
C TYR A 615 26.81 1.44 14.92
N PHE A 616 27.59 2.07 14.05
CA PHE A 616 28.01 3.46 14.17
C PHE A 616 27.10 4.35 13.31
N SER A 617 26.67 5.50 13.83
CA SER A 617 25.85 6.49 13.12
C SER A 617 26.31 7.92 13.43
N LYS A 618 26.20 8.84 12.46
CA LYS A 618 26.48 10.27 12.66
C LYS A 618 25.32 11.01 13.33
N SER A 619 24.09 10.58 13.06
CA SER A 619 22.86 11.14 13.64
C SER A 619 22.26 10.18 14.68
N GLU A 620 21.49 10.72 15.63
CA GLU A 620 20.74 9.94 16.61
C GLU A 620 19.62 9.14 15.91
N PRO A 621 19.69 7.79 15.87
CA PRO A 621 18.65 6.97 15.27
C PRO A 621 17.45 6.83 16.22
N GLU A 622 16.23 6.73 15.67
CA GLU A 622 14.98 6.66 16.46
C GLU A 622 14.95 5.49 17.47
N ASP A 623 15.54 4.34 17.11
CA ASP A 623 15.46 3.11 17.90
C ASP A 623 16.80 2.67 18.53
N GLY A 624 17.88 3.45 18.39
CA GLY A 624 19.21 3.05 18.84
C GLY A 624 19.58 3.66 20.19
N LYS A 625 20.03 2.83 21.14
CA LYS A 625 20.57 3.33 22.42
C LYS A 625 22.08 3.56 22.30
N PRO A 626 22.61 4.75 22.61
CA PRO A 626 24.05 4.99 22.58
C PRO A 626 24.74 4.16 23.66
N ILE A 627 25.80 3.44 23.29
CA ILE A 627 26.49 2.48 24.17
C ILE A 627 27.99 2.78 24.24
N LYS A 628 28.62 2.42 25.37
CA LYS A 628 30.09 2.40 25.51
C LYS A 628 30.68 1.25 24.69
N LEU A 629 31.96 1.35 24.33
CA LEU A 629 32.67 0.29 23.61
C LEU A 629 32.66 -1.02 24.43
N PRO A 630 32.13 -2.14 23.89
CA PRO A 630 32.11 -3.42 24.59
C PRO A 630 33.53 -3.95 24.88
N LYS A 631 33.74 -4.55 26.05
CA LYS A 631 35.03 -5.17 26.42
C LYS A 631 35.42 -6.25 25.39
N GLY A 632 36.68 -6.24 24.94
CA GLY A 632 37.20 -7.19 23.94
C GLY A 632 36.95 -6.82 22.48
N TYR A 633 36.46 -5.61 22.19
CA TYR A 633 36.33 -5.10 20.83
C TYR A 633 37.24 -3.89 20.61
N GLU A 634 37.72 -3.73 19.39
CA GLU A 634 38.41 -2.56 18.86
C GLU A 634 37.63 -2.00 17.66
N VAL A 635 37.73 -0.70 17.41
CA VAL A 635 37.11 -0.05 16.25
C VAL A 635 38.11 -0.01 15.12
N LYS A 636 37.71 -0.43 13.92
CA LYS A 636 38.49 -0.25 12.68
C LYS A 636 37.64 0.44 11.63
N GLU A 637 38.29 1.17 10.74
CA GLU A 637 37.63 1.78 9.59
C GLU A 637 37.75 0.88 8.37
N ASN A 638 36.63 0.69 7.66
CA ASN A 638 36.66 -0.05 6.40
C ASN A 638 37.30 0.83 5.32
N LYS A 639 38.49 0.48 4.85
CA LYS A 639 39.24 1.23 3.83
C LYS A 639 38.45 1.52 2.55
N LYS A 640 37.46 0.69 2.19
CA LYS A 640 36.64 0.91 0.98
C LYS A 640 35.50 1.91 1.19
N THR A 641 34.94 1.97 2.39
CA THR A 641 33.69 2.72 2.64
C THR A 641 33.86 3.86 3.63
N GLY A 642 34.97 3.94 4.36
CA GLY A 642 35.21 4.93 5.41
C GLY A 642 34.37 4.73 6.68
N TYR A 643 33.52 3.70 6.75
CA TYR A 643 32.67 3.47 7.91
C TYR A 643 33.40 2.70 9.03
N PRO A 644 33.32 3.17 10.28
CA PRO A 644 33.86 2.43 11.43
C PRO A 644 33.03 1.19 11.72
N TYR A 645 33.70 0.10 12.09
CA TYR A 645 33.10 -1.17 12.47
C TYR A 645 33.82 -1.79 13.68
N LEU A 646 33.09 -2.57 14.47
CA LEU A 646 33.65 -3.29 15.63
C LEU A 646 34.32 -4.59 15.19
N LYS A 647 35.58 -4.78 15.59
CA LYS A 647 36.34 -6.03 15.43
C LYS A 647 36.67 -6.60 16.81
N LYS A 648 36.53 -7.91 17.00
CA LYS A 648 37.01 -8.54 18.25
C LYS A 648 38.53 -8.43 18.31
N LYS A 649 39.06 -7.99 19.46
CA LYS A 649 40.49 -8.09 19.75
C LYS A 649 40.84 -9.59 19.77
N LYS A 650 41.90 -9.95 19.04
CA LYS A 650 42.42 -11.32 19.01
C LYS A 650 43.18 -11.61 20.29
#